data_AF-A0A6L8B0Z2-F1
#
_entry.id   AF-A0A6L8B0Z2-F1
#
_cell.length_a   1.000
_cell.length_b   1.000
_cell.length_c   1.000
_cell.angle_alpha   90.00
_cell.angle_beta   90.00
_cell.angle_gamma   90.00
#
_symmetry.space_group_name_H-M   'P 1'
#
loop_
_entity.id
_entity.type
_entity.pdbx_description
1 polymer ?
#
loop_
_entity_poly.entity_id
_entity_poly.type
_entity_poly.pdbx_seq_one_letter_code
_entity_poly.pdbx_strand_id
1 'polypeptide(L)'
;MSLTPSHHCFTDVARLPTPHDNVAIATQRLEAGTRIQNDTDELTLSHTVLEGHRFAIQHIDEDEPLLSWGLPFGYASRTIVPGNYVCNQKMIDSLSIRNLDFELPSSPNFKDKMRTYVLDEEQFKAGKRTEQYEDERHFLGYKRSGKRGVGTRNYIVVMGTTSRTSAFSRILTDRCRNLANNYTNIDGIVYVAHTEGGENSTPNNLDLLLKTLSGFTIHPNIGAILLVDYGTESVNNDILRAYMLHEGYEIENVHHEFFRIIGSFDANIDRGEHKIKNWLDVVDRTQRTEQSLKHLKIALQCGGSDAFSGVSGNPLAAYVAKDVIGYGGCANLAETDELIGAEEYLLQNVRDIQTAKEFLNTIETFKERVHWHGHSAEGNPSGGNNYRGLYNIAIKSIGAAMKRHPDVCLDYVINYSELMNKPGYYFMDSPGNDLESIAGQVASGSNMIFFVTGNGSITNFPFVPTIKIVTTTERFEMLQADMDVNAGAYLTGTPMEQLGAETLDLTVKVASGERSAGEKAGHSQVSIWRDWKQTGDTDLTPVFESSDVKSGEPIQFAETIDSGLPTSDFTFRAFQTSNGYRSEQLALILPTSLCSGQIAQMIAHRCNDRKIGQRQGISRFIALPHTEGCGVSSGRSEEIYMRTMIGHLTHPTVALGLLLEHGCEKTHNDHMQHEIQKLGISPDNFGWASIQLDGGIDTVVDKVQTWFIDQLSDKHSIPTVDAGLEHLSIAITSTGKSSKTVSDALMQLTMMIVSEGGTVVVPTTATFLSNSLNSIPSLAYGQRFEKNGLHIMETPTDQPTETLTGLGATGIELAFAHIIGSPLQSHEMIPLLQASTDANTQTKYGSDLDLQSTDVNDILELITETASRRYIPKLHGKGNTDFQLTRGLLGVSM
;
A
#
# COMPACT_ATOMS: atom_id res chain seq x y z
N MET A 1 -27.21 -31.33 18.00
CA MET A 1 -26.64 -32.38 18.87
C MET A 1 -26.37 -31.74 20.22
N SER A 2 -26.76 -32.37 21.33
CA SER A 2 -26.42 -31.87 22.68
C SER A 2 -24.90 -32.01 22.86
N LEU A 3 -24.18 -30.91 22.70
CA LEU A 3 -22.77 -30.82 23.07
C LEU A 3 -22.68 -30.94 24.59
N THR A 4 -22.09 -32.03 25.07
CA THR A 4 -21.65 -32.12 26.46
C THR A 4 -20.72 -30.93 26.75
N PRO A 5 -20.93 -30.17 27.85
CA PRO A 5 -20.05 -29.07 28.22
C PRO A 5 -18.60 -29.54 28.28
N SER A 6 -17.69 -28.91 27.52
CA SER A 6 -16.27 -29.16 27.64
C SER A 6 -15.73 -28.49 28.91
N HIS A 7 -14.77 -29.14 29.57
CA HIS A 7 -14.13 -28.65 30.78
C HIS A 7 -12.64 -28.44 30.49
N HIS A 8 -12.13 -27.24 30.76
CA HIS A 8 -10.75 -26.84 30.46
C HIS A 8 -10.09 -26.16 31.66
N CYS A 9 -8.78 -26.33 31.81
CA CYS A 9 -7.99 -25.46 32.69
C CYS A 9 -7.81 -24.09 32.01
N PHE A 10 -7.81 -23.01 32.79
CA PHE A 10 -7.69 -21.63 32.26
C PHE A 10 -6.51 -21.44 31.31
N THR A 11 -5.33 -21.93 31.69
CA THR A 11 -4.09 -21.81 30.92
C THR A 11 -4.09 -22.59 29.60
N ASP A 12 -5.09 -23.45 29.36
CA ASP A 12 -5.17 -24.21 28.11
C ASP A 12 -6.00 -23.47 27.04
N VAL A 13 -6.83 -22.51 27.48
CA VAL A 13 -7.86 -21.89 26.62
C VAL A 13 -7.88 -20.36 26.68
N ALA A 14 -7.17 -19.74 27.63
CA ALA A 14 -7.23 -18.31 27.82
C ALA A 14 -5.92 -17.70 28.36
N ARG A 15 -5.67 -16.42 28.04
CA ARG A 15 -4.51 -15.65 28.51
C ARG A 15 -4.97 -14.35 29.16
N LEU A 16 -4.35 -14.02 30.29
CA LEU A 16 -4.35 -12.65 30.83
C LEU A 16 -3.05 -11.98 30.40
N PRO A 17 -3.09 -10.80 29.76
CA PRO A 17 -1.88 -10.04 29.48
C PRO A 17 -1.09 -9.69 30.75
N THR A 18 -1.80 -9.32 31.82
CA THR A 18 -1.22 -9.12 33.15
C THR A 18 -2.13 -9.69 34.25
N PRO A 19 -1.60 -10.04 35.44
CA PRO A 19 -2.39 -10.61 36.53
C PRO A 19 -3.51 -9.72 37.08
N HIS A 20 -3.49 -8.42 36.79
CA HIS A 20 -4.48 -7.44 37.27
C HIS A 20 -5.63 -7.22 36.28
N ASP A 21 -5.59 -7.86 35.11
CA ASP A 21 -6.65 -7.74 34.11
C ASP A 21 -7.91 -8.49 34.56
N ASN A 22 -9.08 -7.92 34.27
CA ASN A 22 -10.39 -8.47 34.67
C ASN A 22 -11.12 -9.21 33.54
N VAL A 23 -10.53 -9.23 32.34
CA VAL A 23 -11.02 -9.95 31.17
C VAL A 23 -9.88 -10.75 30.54
N ALA A 24 -10.17 -11.99 30.15
CA ALA A 24 -9.20 -12.88 29.52
C ALA A 24 -9.41 -12.95 28.01
N ILE A 25 -8.33 -13.19 27.26
CA ILE A 25 -8.34 -13.44 25.82
C ILE A 25 -8.46 -14.94 25.59
N ALA A 26 -9.46 -15.40 24.84
CA ALA A 26 -9.57 -16.79 24.44
C ALA A 26 -8.49 -17.15 23.41
N THR A 27 -7.76 -18.24 23.59
CA THR A 27 -6.71 -18.71 22.66
C THR A 27 -7.23 -19.67 21.59
N GLN A 28 -8.52 -19.96 21.60
CA GLN A 28 -9.23 -20.79 20.63
C GLN A 28 -10.73 -20.47 20.70
N ARG A 29 -11.52 -20.97 19.76
CA ARG A 29 -12.99 -20.89 19.85
C ARG A 29 -13.48 -21.74 21.03
N LEU A 30 -14.31 -21.14 21.89
CA LEU A 30 -14.89 -21.78 23.08
C LEU A 30 -16.40 -21.73 22.97
N GLU A 31 -17.06 -22.89 22.97
CA GLU A 31 -18.51 -22.95 22.79
C GLU A 31 -19.29 -22.46 24.02
N ALA A 32 -20.51 -21.98 23.78
CA ALA A 32 -21.44 -21.65 24.86
C ALA A 32 -21.61 -22.82 25.84
N GLY A 33 -21.57 -22.55 27.14
CA GLY A 33 -21.63 -23.56 28.19
C GLY A 33 -20.30 -24.23 28.53
N THR A 34 -19.20 -23.91 27.83
CA THR A 34 -17.84 -24.35 28.21
C THR A 34 -17.54 -23.95 29.66
N ARG A 35 -16.99 -24.88 30.43
CA ARG A 35 -16.56 -24.67 31.82
C ARG A 35 -15.05 -24.51 31.87
N ILE A 36 -14.60 -23.44 32.52
CA ILE A 36 -13.19 -23.09 32.64
C ILE A 36 -12.85 -23.06 34.13
N GLN A 37 -11.90 -23.91 34.51
CA GLN A 37 -11.38 -23.98 35.87
C GLN A 37 -10.20 -23.02 36.03
N ASN A 38 -10.38 -22.02 36.90
CA ASN A 38 -9.29 -21.19 37.42
C ASN A 38 -8.74 -21.82 38.72
N ASP A 39 -7.67 -21.26 39.29
CA ASP A 39 -7.02 -21.80 40.49
C ASP A 39 -7.97 -22.04 41.67
N THR A 40 -9.04 -21.24 41.79
CA THR A 40 -10.00 -21.30 42.91
C THR A 40 -11.46 -21.49 42.50
N ASP A 41 -11.85 -21.13 41.27
CA ASP A 41 -13.25 -21.01 40.85
C ASP A 41 -13.50 -21.65 39.48
N GLU A 42 -14.71 -22.19 39.26
CA GLU A 42 -15.18 -22.65 37.94
C GLU A 42 -16.11 -21.57 37.35
N LEU A 43 -15.80 -21.09 36.14
CA LEU A 43 -16.67 -20.18 35.39
C LEU A 43 -17.27 -20.88 34.18
N THR A 44 -18.49 -20.50 33.80
CA THR A 44 -19.20 -21.06 32.63
C THR A 44 -19.44 -19.95 31.60
N LEU A 45 -19.07 -20.21 30.35
CA LEU A 45 -19.27 -19.24 29.27
C LEU A 45 -20.75 -19.10 28.90
N SER A 46 -21.24 -17.86 28.86
CA SER A 46 -22.66 -17.61 28.51
C SER A 46 -22.95 -17.71 27.02
N HIS A 47 -21.94 -17.49 26.17
CA HIS A 47 -22.03 -17.51 24.71
C HIS A 47 -20.78 -18.19 24.15
N THR A 48 -20.81 -18.53 22.86
CA THR A 48 -19.60 -18.93 22.13
C THR A 48 -18.66 -17.72 22.04
N VAL A 49 -17.41 -17.90 22.44
CA VAL A 49 -16.36 -16.88 22.40
C VAL A 49 -15.34 -17.30 21.34
N LEU A 50 -15.10 -16.43 20.37
CA LEU A 50 -14.13 -16.67 19.31
C LEU A 50 -12.68 -16.54 19.81
N GLU A 51 -11.74 -17.16 19.11
CA GLU A 51 -10.31 -16.93 19.35
C GLU A 51 -9.97 -15.43 19.26
N GLY A 52 -9.17 -14.93 20.21
CA GLY A 52 -8.80 -13.53 20.34
C GLY A 52 -9.85 -12.66 21.04
N HIS A 53 -11.09 -13.14 21.16
CA HIS A 53 -12.16 -12.42 21.85
C HIS A 53 -12.10 -12.64 23.36
N ARG A 54 -12.85 -11.82 24.09
CA ARG A 54 -12.67 -11.66 25.53
C ARG A 54 -13.89 -12.05 26.33
N PHE A 55 -13.64 -12.65 27.48
CA PHE A 55 -14.67 -12.93 28.48
C PHE A 55 -14.23 -12.45 29.87
N ALA A 56 -15.20 -12.05 30.70
CA ALA A 56 -14.93 -11.61 32.06
C ALA A 56 -14.49 -12.78 32.94
N ILE A 57 -13.45 -12.57 33.75
CA ILE A 57 -12.98 -13.59 34.72
C ILE A 57 -13.36 -13.25 36.17
N GLN A 58 -13.85 -12.04 36.40
CA GLN A 58 -14.35 -11.58 37.69
C GLN A 58 -15.62 -10.74 37.49
N HIS A 59 -16.27 -10.37 38.60
CA HIS A 59 -17.39 -9.44 38.59
C HIS A 59 -16.89 -8.03 38.22
N ILE A 60 -17.65 -7.33 37.36
CA ILE A 60 -17.36 -5.95 36.94
C ILE A 60 -18.67 -5.17 37.05
N ASP A 61 -18.73 -4.17 37.92
CA ASP A 61 -19.91 -3.34 38.13
C ASP A 61 -20.13 -2.34 36.97
N GLU A 62 -21.34 -1.79 36.86
CA GLU A 62 -21.60 -0.70 35.91
C GLU A 62 -20.64 0.47 36.15
N ASP A 63 -20.15 1.07 35.06
CA ASP A 63 -19.14 2.13 35.03
C ASP A 63 -17.73 1.73 35.54
N GLU A 64 -17.49 0.46 35.89
CA GLU A 64 -16.13 -0.03 36.17
C GLU A 64 -15.32 -0.25 34.89
N PRO A 65 -13.98 -0.06 34.94
CA PRO A 65 -13.13 -0.24 33.77
C PRO A 65 -12.94 -1.71 33.42
N LEU A 66 -12.91 -2.01 32.13
CA LEU A 66 -12.40 -3.27 31.60
C LEU A 66 -10.91 -3.09 31.28
N LEU A 67 -10.08 -3.98 31.81
CA LEU A 67 -8.63 -3.83 31.84
C LEU A 67 -7.93 -4.83 30.91
N SER A 68 -6.91 -4.35 30.21
CA SER A 68 -5.94 -5.16 29.48
C SER A 68 -4.56 -4.52 29.64
N TRP A 69 -3.54 -5.32 30.01
CA TRP A 69 -2.23 -4.80 30.44
C TRP A 69 -2.31 -3.80 31.60
N GLY A 70 -3.30 -3.95 32.48
CA GLY A 70 -3.55 -3.05 33.61
C GLY A 70 -4.14 -1.70 33.21
N LEU A 71 -4.44 -1.47 31.93
CA LEU A 71 -4.97 -0.22 31.41
C LEU A 71 -6.42 -0.38 30.93
N PRO A 72 -7.27 0.64 31.13
CA PRO A 72 -8.66 0.59 30.70
C PRO A 72 -8.77 0.68 29.17
N PHE A 73 -9.48 -0.27 28.55
CA PHE A 73 -9.86 -0.18 27.12
C PHE A 73 -11.34 0.15 26.92
N GLY A 74 -12.14 0.14 27.98
CA GLY A 74 -13.57 0.44 27.94
C GLY A 74 -14.16 0.40 29.34
N TYR A 75 -15.44 0.74 29.44
CA TYR A 75 -16.15 0.77 30.72
C TYR A 75 -17.48 0.01 30.61
N ALA A 76 -17.80 -0.76 31.65
CA ALA A 76 -19.00 -1.56 31.70
C ALA A 76 -20.22 -0.66 31.58
N SER A 77 -21.12 -0.97 30.65
CA SER A 77 -22.39 -0.26 30.45
C SER A 77 -23.54 -0.80 31.30
N ARG A 78 -23.27 -1.91 31.97
CA ARG A 78 -24.09 -2.65 32.92
C ARG A 78 -23.18 -3.67 33.61
N THR A 79 -23.60 -4.23 34.73
CA THR A 79 -22.86 -5.31 35.42
C THR A 79 -22.52 -6.46 34.47
N ILE A 80 -21.26 -6.93 34.52
CA ILE A 80 -20.73 -8.07 33.78
C ILE A 80 -20.28 -9.12 34.79
N VAL A 81 -20.83 -10.33 34.69
CA VAL A 81 -20.48 -11.45 35.59
C VAL A 81 -19.44 -12.37 34.94
N PRO A 82 -18.65 -13.14 35.73
CA PRO A 82 -17.67 -14.08 35.21
C PRO A 82 -18.26 -15.02 34.14
N GLY A 83 -17.50 -15.27 33.07
CA GLY A 83 -17.91 -16.08 31.92
C GLY A 83 -18.76 -15.35 30.87
N ASN A 84 -19.12 -14.09 31.10
CA ASN A 84 -19.78 -13.30 30.06
C ASN A 84 -18.82 -12.92 28.94
N TYR A 85 -19.26 -13.12 27.70
CA TYR A 85 -18.60 -12.58 26.51
C TYR A 85 -18.68 -11.04 26.56
N VAL A 86 -17.53 -10.38 26.55
CA VAL A 86 -17.38 -8.93 26.50
C VAL A 86 -17.55 -8.45 25.06
N CYS A 87 -18.49 -7.52 24.83
CA CYS A 87 -18.77 -6.96 23.50
C CYS A 87 -19.31 -5.52 23.57
N ASN A 88 -18.84 -4.66 22.67
CA ASN A 88 -19.39 -3.33 22.40
C ASN A 88 -20.30 -3.39 21.16
N GLN A 89 -20.95 -2.28 20.83
CA GLN A 89 -21.83 -2.21 19.67
C GLN A 89 -21.08 -2.48 18.35
N LYS A 90 -19.89 -1.88 18.19
CA LYS A 90 -19.04 -2.04 16.99
C LYS A 90 -18.74 -3.52 16.69
N MET A 91 -18.46 -4.30 17.73
CA MET A 91 -18.19 -5.74 17.62
C MET A 91 -19.43 -6.53 17.21
N ILE A 92 -20.59 -6.23 17.80
CA ILE A 92 -21.85 -6.86 17.42
C ILE A 92 -22.14 -6.59 15.93
N ASP A 93 -22.03 -5.34 15.50
CA ASP A 93 -22.28 -4.94 14.11
C ASP A 93 -21.31 -5.64 13.15
N SER A 94 -20.00 -5.60 13.45
CA SER A 94 -18.94 -6.20 12.62
C SER A 94 -19.05 -7.72 12.47
N LEU A 95 -19.55 -8.41 13.51
CA LEU A 95 -19.74 -9.85 13.49
C LEU A 95 -21.09 -10.25 12.87
N SER A 96 -22.13 -9.41 13.01
CA SER A 96 -23.49 -9.70 12.51
C SER A 96 -23.61 -9.79 10.99
N ILE A 97 -22.72 -9.11 10.25
CA ILE A 97 -22.67 -9.19 8.79
C ILE A 97 -21.99 -10.45 8.27
N ARG A 98 -21.45 -11.30 9.17
CA ARG A 98 -20.80 -12.57 8.82
C ARG A 98 -21.77 -13.73 8.98
N ASN A 99 -21.53 -14.79 8.23
CA ASN A 99 -22.30 -16.03 8.34
C ASN A 99 -21.81 -16.85 9.56
N LEU A 100 -22.36 -16.57 10.74
CA LEU A 100 -22.01 -17.26 12.00
C LEU A 100 -22.94 -18.43 12.29
N ASP A 101 -22.39 -19.53 12.81
CA ASP A 101 -23.12 -20.73 13.22
C ASP A 101 -23.56 -20.70 14.71
N PHE A 102 -23.39 -19.57 15.39
CA PHE A 102 -23.71 -19.38 16.81
C PHE A 102 -24.37 -18.02 17.08
N GLU A 103 -25.00 -17.89 18.24
CA GLU A 103 -25.68 -16.66 18.66
C GLU A 103 -24.70 -15.67 19.31
N LEU A 104 -24.73 -14.41 18.84
CA LEU A 104 -24.05 -13.29 19.47
C LEU A 104 -24.87 -12.73 20.64
N PRO A 105 -24.23 -12.07 21.63
CA PRO A 105 -24.95 -11.33 22.65
C PRO A 105 -25.94 -10.33 22.04
N SER A 106 -27.18 -10.32 22.52
CA SER A 106 -28.27 -9.50 21.98
C SER A 106 -28.11 -7.99 22.19
N SER A 107 -27.13 -7.58 22.99
CA SER A 107 -26.89 -6.20 23.40
C SER A 107 -25.47 -6.04 23.94
N PRO A 108 -24.81 -4.88 23.70
CA PRO A 108 -23.47 -4.63 24.21
C PRO A 108 -23.47 -4.59 25.73
N ASN A 109 -22.31 -4.90 26.33
CA ASN A 109 -22.12 -4.83 27.78
C ASN A 109 -21.02 -3.84 28.20
N PHE A 110 -20.27 -3.25 27.27
CA PHE A 110 -19.36 -2.13 27.56
C PHE A 110 -19.41 -1.04 26.49
N LYS A 111 -18.93 0.15 26.84
CA LYS A 111 -18.80 1.32 25.95
C LYS A 111 -17.33 1.67 25.74
N ASP A 112 -17.00 2.08 24.52
CA ASP A 112 -15.69 2.62 24.19
C ASP A 112 -15.57 4.01 24.83
N LYS A 113 -14.64 4.14 25.77
CA LYS A 113 -14.31 5.42 26.40
C LYS A 113 -12.83 5.44 26.71
N MET A 114 -12.13 6.35 26.04
CA MET A 114 -10.73 6.63 26.33
C MET A 114 -10.62 7.75 27.35
N ARG A 115 -9.70 7.59 28.29
CA ARG A 115 -9.34 8.66 29.21
C ARG A 115 -8.26 9.52 28.53
N THR A 116 -8.49 10.82 28.45
CA THR A 116 -7.45 11.76 28.02
C THR A 116 -6.29 11.70 29.01
N TYR A 117 -5.09 11.40 28.52
CA TYR A 117 -3.88 11.48 29.32
C TYR A 117 -3.56 12.95 29.63
N VAL A 118 -3.26 13.25 30.89
CA VAL A 118 -2.85 14.57 31.34
C VAL A 118 -1.48 14.45 31.97
N LEU A 119 -0.48 15.09 31.38
CA LEU A 119 0.88 15.13 31.91
C LEU A 119 0.91 15.97 33.20
N ASP A 120 1.18 15.33 34.33
CA ASP A 120 1.46 16.03 35.59
C ASP A 120 2.92 16.53 35.58
N GLU A 121 3.11 17.76 35.12
CA GLU A 121 4.44 18.38 35.03
C GLU A 121 5.09 18.59 36.41
N GLU A 122 4.29 18.79 37.46
CA GLU A 122 4.79 19.05 38.81
C GLU A 122 5.35 17.77 39.46
N GLN A 123 4.75 16.63 39.16
CA GLN A 123 5.18 15.32 39.66
C GLN A 123 6.05 14.54 38.66
N PHE A 124 6.38 15.12 37.51
CA PHE A 124 7.16 14.46 36.48
C PHE A 124 8.54 14.02 37.00
N LYS A 125 8.90 12.76 36.71
CA LYS A 125 10.22 12.20 37.00
C LYS A 125 10.83 11.68 35.71
N ALA A 126 12.04 12.12 35.42
CA ALA A 126 12.81 11.63 34.29
C ALA A 126 13.01 10.11 34.40
N GLY A 127 12.80 9.43 33.28
CA GLY A 127 12.95 8.00 33.12
C GLY A 127 14.38 7.51 33.29
N LYS A 128 14.53 6.21 33.60
CA LYS A 128 15.84 5.56 33.67
C LYS A 128 16.19 5.03 32.28
N ARG A 129 17.31 5.50 31.73
CA ARG A 129 17.86 4.97 30.48
C ARG A 129 18.23 3.49 30.60
N THR A 130 18.10 2.79 29.49
CA THR A 130 18.53 1.39 29.35
C THR A 130 19.99 1.26 29.74
N GLU A 131 20.30 0.29 30.60
CA GLU A 131 21.67 -0.01 30.98
C GLU A 131 22.44 -0.58 29.79
N GLN A 132 23.69 -0.16 29.63
CA GLN A 132 24.55 -0.69 28.58
C GLN A 132 25.25 -1.96 29.06
N TYR A 133 25.35 -2.93 28.17
CA TYR A 133 26.09 -4.15 28.43
C TYR A 133 27.60 -3.89 28.38
N GLU A 134 28.35 -4.53 29.28
CA GLU A 134 29.82 -4.44 29.30
C GLU A 134 30.45 -5.27 28.16
N ASP A 135 29.81 -6.37 27.79
CA ASP A 135 30.24 -7.26 26.72
C ASP A 135 29.88 -6.68 25.33
N GLU A 136 30.78 -6.85 24.36
CA GLU A 136 30.53 -6.45 22.98
C GLU A 136 30.01 -7.63 22.15
N ARG A 137 28.90 -7.39 21.44
CA ARG A 137 28.37 -8.32 20.45
C ARG A 137 28.55 -7.76 19.04
N HIS A 138 28.80 -8.63 18.06
CA HIS A 138 29.16 -8.24 16.70
C HIS A 138 28.33 -8.92 15.61
N PHE A 139 28.29 -8.29 14.43
CA PHE A 139 27.75 -8.84 13.17
C PHE A 139 28.68 -8.49 12.00
N LEU A 140 28.56 -9.19 10.86
CA LEU A 140 29.34 -8.91 9.65
C LEU A 140 28.67 -7.83 8.79
N GLY A 141 29.12 -6.58 8.89
CA GLY A 141 28.53 -5.42 8.21
C GLY A 141 29.44 -4.71 7.21
N TYR A 142 28.83 -3.91 6.33
CA TYR A 142 29.53 -3.04 5.37
C TYR A 142 29.76 -1.66 5.97
N LYS A 143 30.98 -1.41 6.45
CA LYS A 143 31.35 -0.09 6.98
C LYS A 143 31.33 0.96 5.87
N ARG A 144 30.63 2.08 6.08
CA ARG A 144 30.55 3.20 5.13
C ARG A 144 31.43 4.37 5.58
N SER A 145 31.75 5.24 4.63
CA SER A 145 32.43 6.51 4.90
C SER A 145 31.49 7.53 5.56
N GLY A 146 32.08 8.54 6.19
CA GLY A 146 31.34 9.63 6.85
C GLY A 146 30.45 9.14 7.98
N LYS A 147 29.27 9.77 8.11
CA LYS A 147 28.27 9.47 9.15
C LYS A 147 27.24 8.42 8.75
N ARG A 148 27.38 7.81 7.57
CA ARG A 148 26.40 6.86 7.01
C ARG A 148 26.20 5.61 7.88
N GLY A 149 27.21 5.22 8.65
CA GLY A 149 27.14 4.07 9.57
C GLY A 149 27.57 2.75 8.91
N VAL A 150 26.88 1.66 9.25
CA VAL A 150 27.20 0.30 8.79
C VAL A 150 25.98 -0.30 8.13
N GLY A 151 26.16 -0.84 6.91
CA GLY A 151 25.12 -1.55 6.18
C GLY A 151 25.04 -3.01 6.60
N THR A 152 23.81 -3.52 6.76
CA THR A 152 23.53 -4.97 6.80
C THR A 152 23.51 -5.58 5.39
N ARG A 153 23.38 -4.74 4.36
CA ARG A 153 23.39 -5.07 2.93
C ARG A 153 24.21 -4.07 2.11
N ASN A 154 24.45 -4.38 0.85
CA ASN A 154 25.17 -3.58 -0.13
C ASN A 154 24.47 -3.69 -1.50
N TYR A 155 23.43 -2.87 -1.67
CA TYR A 155 22.62 -2.81 -2.89
C TYR A 155 23.07 -1.68 -3.82
N ILE A 156 22.85 -1.86 -5.11
CA ILE A 156 22.76 -0.75 -6.08
C ILE A 156 21.28 -0.42 -6.26
N VAL A 157 20.91 0.85 -6.12
CA VAL A 157 19.50 1.27 -6.14
C VAL A 157 19.20 2.18 -7.34
N VAL A 158 18.10 1.93 -8.04
CA VAL A 158 17.51 2.87 -9.02
C VAL A 158 16.26 3.49 -8.40
N MET A 159 16.28 4.80 -8.16
CA MET A 159 15.20 5.49 -7.46
C MET A 159 14.64 6.61 -8.33
N GLY A 160 13.33 6.59 -8.58
CA GLY A 160 12.64 7.74 -9.16
C GLY A 160 12.55 8.87 -8.14
N THR A 161 12.71 10.13 -8.56
CA THR A 161 12.40 11.28 -7.69
C THR A 161 10.91 11.56 -7.60
N THR A 162 10.13 11.01 -8.55
CA THR A 162 8.68 11.13 -8.64
C THR A 162 8.07 9.84 -9.18
N SER A 163 6.75 9.67 -9.00
CA SER A 163 5.99 8.56 -9.59
C SER A 163 6.07 8.45 -11.11
N ARG A 164 6.39 9.54 -11.82
CA ARG A 164 6.50 9.55 -13.30
C ARG A 164 7.61 8.66 -13.86
N THR A 165 8.55 8.24 -13.01
CA THR A 165 9.72 7.46 -13.39
C THR A 165 9.72 6.05 -12.80
N SER A 166 8.62 5.63 -12.17
CA SER A 166 8.46 4.30 -11.56
C SER A 166 8.66 3.18 -12.58
N ALA A 167 8.02 3.28 -13.75
CA ALA A 167 8.16 2.27 -14.80
C ALA A 167 9.58 2.21 -15.38
N PHE A 168 10.23 3.36 -15.62
CA PHE A 168 11.62 3.41 -16.07
C PHE A 168 12.56 2.74 -15.06
N SER A 169 12.40 3.04 -13.77
CA SER A 169 13.23 2.47 -12.70
C SER A 169 13.09 0.95 -12.60
N ARG A 170 11.86 0.44 -12.75
CA ARG A 170 11.56 -1.00 -12.80
C ARG A 170 12.23 -1.65 -14.01
N ILE A 171 12.01 -1.14 -15.23
CA ILE A 171 12.57 -1.70 -16.48
C ILE A 171 14.10 -1.73 -16.43
N LEU A 172 14.73 -0.62 -16.03
CA LEU A 172 16.18 -0.55 -15.95
C LEU A 172 16.74 -1.57 -14.96
N THR A 173 16.09 -1.71 -13.79
CA THR A 173 16.49 -2.67 -12.77
C THR A 173 16.32 -4.10 -13.24
N ASP A 174 15.20 -4.44 -13.88
CA ASP A 174 14.96 -5.78 -14.43
C ASP A 174 16.00 -6.17 -15.47
N ARG A 175 16.37 -5.23 -16.35
CA ARG A 175 17.45 -5.42 -17.34
C ARG A 175 18.82 -5.66 -16.68
N CYS A 176 19.07 -5.04 -15.52
CA CYS A 176 20.34 -5.14 -14.80
C CYS A 176 20.37 -6.24 -13.73
N ARG A 177 19.23 -6.83 -13.37
CA ARG A 177 19.04 -7.68 -12.18
C ARG A 177 20.09 -8.78 -12.03
N ASN A 178 20.41 -9.46 -13.13
CA ASN A 178 21.34 -10.59 -13.14
C ASN A 178 22.82 -10.19 -13.12
N LEU A 179 23.17 -8.91 -13.29
CA LEU A 179 24.56 -8.44 -13.31
C LEU A 179 25.24 -8.64 -11.94
N ALA A 180 24.50 -8.44 -10.85
CA ALA A 180 24.99 -8.60 -9.49
C ALA A 180 25.39 -10.05 -9.15
N ASN A 181 24.83 -11.06 -9.82
CA ASN A 181 25.10 -12.48 -9.55
C ASN A 181 26.58 -12.88 -9.77
N ASN A 182 27.37 -12.05 -10.45
CA ASN A 182 28.80 -12.27 -10.68
C ASN A 182 29.71 -11.66 -9.59
N TYR A 183 29.13 -11.01 -8.59
CA TYR A 183 29.83 -10.27 -7.55
C TYR A 183 29.45 -10.80 -6.17
N THR A 184 30.44 -10.92 -5.28
CA THR A 184 30.24 -11.59 -3.98
C THR A 184 29.73 -10.63 -2.91
N ASN A 185 30.09 -9.35 -3.01
CA ASN A 185 29.76 -8.34 -2.00
C ASN A 185 28.62 -7.42 -2.44
N ILE A 186 27.87 -7.77 -3.49
CA ILE A 186 26.69 -7.03 -3.94
C ILE A 186 25.47 -7.88 -3.67
N ASP A 187 24.61 -7.44 -2.75
CA ASP A 187 23.41 -8.20 -2.38
C ASP A 187 22.33 -8.14 -3.49
N GLY A 188 22.37 -7.14 -4.36
CA GLY A 188 21.53 -7.07 -5.56
C GLY A 188 21.47 -5.69 -6.21
N ILE A 189 20.68 -5.59 -7.28
CA ILE A 189 20.27 -4.33 -7.90
C ILE A 189 18.75 -4.26 -7.75
N VAL A 190 18.25 -3.21 -7.10
CA VAL A 190 16.83 -3.04 -6.76
C VAL A 190 16.35 -1.64 -7.16
N TYR A 191 15.03 -1.45 -7.22
CA TYR A 191 14.45 -0.14 -7.47
C TYR A 191 13.62 0.35 -6.29
N VAL A 192 13.48 1.68 -6.22
CA VAL A 192 12.49 2.36 -5.38
C VAL A 192 11.54 3.11 -6.31
N ALA A 193 10.31 2.62 -6.37
CA ALA A 193 9.19 3.29 -7.04
C ALA A 193 8.16 3.67 -5.98
N HIS A 194 7.63 4.89 -6.07
CA HIS A 194 6.65 5.45 -5.13
C HIS A 194 5.63 6.30 -5.88
N THR A 195 4.59 6.76 -5.20
CA THR A 195 3.45 7.48 -5.81
C THR A 195 3.57 9.00 -5.83
N GLU A 196 4.51 9.54 -5.06
CA GLU A 196 4.59 10.97 -4.75
C GLU A 196 5.30 11.83 -5.82
N GLY A 197 5.06 13.14 -5.76
CA GLY A 197 5.74 14.15 -6.57
C GLY A 197 5.39 14.15 -8.06
N GLY A 198 4.35 13.42 -8.48
CA GLY A 198 3.97 13.26 -9.88
C GLY A 198 3.12 14.38 -10.48
N GLU A 199 2.64 15.33 -9.69
CA GLU A 199 1.83 16.47 -10.14
C GLU A 199 2.69 17.59 -10.73
N ASN A 200 2.06 18.53 -11.45
CA ASN A 200 2.78 19.71 -11.97
C ASN A 200 2.87 20.85 -10.95
N SER A 201 2.12 20.76 -9.86
CA SER A 201 2.16 21.67 -8.73
C SER A 201 3.20 21.21 -7.70
N THR A 202 3.61 22.11 -6.81
CA THR A 202 4.42 21.72 -5.65
C THR A 202 3.54 20.91 -4.69
N PRO A 203 3.92 19.68 -4.32
CA PRO A 203 3.10 18.88 -3.40
C PRO A 203 3.12 19.46 -1.98
N ASN A 204 2.05 19.26 -1.20
CA ASN A 204 1.96 19.76 0.17
C ASN A 204 2.91 19.01 1.11
N ASN A 205 3.22 17.74 0.80
CA ASN A 205 4.21 16.93 1.53
C ASN A 205 5.66 17.12 1.04
N LEU A 206 6.02 18.22 0.35
CA LEU A 206 7.34 18.40 -0.27
C LEU A 206 8.52 18.14 0.68
N ASP A 207 8.52 18.73 1.88
CA ASP A 207 9.64 18.54 2.83
C ASP A 207 9.78 17.07 3.24
N LEU A 208 8.66 16.38 3.50
CA LEU A 208 8.65 14.97 3.86
C LEU A 208 9.20 14.11 2.73
N LEU A 209 8.78 14.38 1.49
CA LEU A 209 9.25 13.67 0.31
C LEU A 209 10.77 13.87 0.12
N LEU A 210 11.25 15.12 0.13
CA LEU A 210 12.67 15.42 -0.05
C LEU A 210 13.53 14.83 1.07
N LYS A 211 13.05 14.86 2.33
CA LYS A 211 13.70 14.23 3.48
C LYS A 211 13.78 12.72 3.32
N THR A 212 12.67 12.07 2.92
CA THR A 212 12.62 10.63 2.67
C THR A 212 13.61 10.21 1.58
N LEU A 213 13.59 10.88 0.43
CA LEU A 213 14.49 10.61 -0.69
C LEU A 213 15.97 10.84 -0.30
N SER A 214 16.24 11.88 0.49
CA SER A 214 17.59 12.18 1.00
C SER A 214 18.09 11.07 1.94
N GLY A 215 17.23 10.63 2.87
CA GLY A 215 17.51 9.55 3.81
C GLY A 215 17.78 8.22 3.11
N PHE A 216 16.97 7.86 2.09
CA PHE A 216 17.25 6.71 1.23
C PHE A 216 18.61 6.85 0.55
N THR A 217 18.90 7.99 -0.06
CA THR A 217 20.14 8.21 -0.83
C THR A 217 21.40 7.96 -0.01
N ILE A 218 21.44 8.38 1.26
CA ILE A 218 22.60 8.18 2.15
C ILE A 218 22.57 6.85 2.94
N HIS A 219 21.51 6.05 2.79
CA HIS A 219 21.26 4.88 3.63
C HIS A 219 22.44 3.89 3.62
N PRO A 220 22.87 3.32 4.77
CA PRO A 220 24.06 2.48 4.83
C PRO A 220 23.97 1.17 4.02
N ASN A 221 22.78 0.67 3.72
CA ASN A 221 22.61 -0.51 2.87
C ASN A 221 22.84 -0.26 1.37
N ILE A 222 23.04 1.01 0.97
CA ILE A 222 23.23 1.37 -0.44
C ILE A 222 24.72 1.54 -0.74
N GLY A 223 25.24 0.76 -1.67
CA GLY A 223 26.59 0.92 -2.21
C GLY A 223 26.66 2.01 -3.27
N ALA A 224 25.65 2.06 -4.15
CA ALA A 224 25.49 3.11 -5.16
C ALA A 224 24.01 3.39 -5.49
N ILE A 225 23.68 4.59 -5.96
CA ILE A 225 22.30 4.97 -6.28
C ILE A 225 22.18 5.85 -7.54
N LEU A 226 21.24 5.51 -8.41
CA LEU A 226 20.84 6.30 -9.58
C LEU A 226 19.52 7.00 -9.28
N LEU A 227 19.50 8.34 -9.27
CA LEU A 227 18.30 9.15 -9.01
C LEU A 227 17.70 9.64 -10.33
N VAL A 228 16.48 9.24 -10.65
CA VAL A 228 15.90 9.38 -11.99
C VAL A 228 14.79 10.43 -12.03
N ASP A 229 14.87 11.37 -12.98
CA ASP A 229 13.84 12.37 -13.28
C ASP A 229 13.72 12.70 -14.77
N TYR A 230 12.70 13.46 -15.17
CA TYR A 230 12.68 14.17 -16.46
C TYR A 230 13.22 15.61 -16.35
N GLY A 231 13.24 16.17 -15.13
CA GLY A 231 13.70 17.53 -14.81
C GLY A 231 12.67 18.62 -15.10
N THR A 232 11.45 18.24 -15.46
CA THR A 232 10.31 19.17 -15.70
C THR A 232 9.31 19.15 -14.55
N GLU A 233 9.38 18.14 -13.70
CA GLU A 233 8.54 17.94 -12.53
C GLU A 233 8.88 18.96 -11.42
N SER A 234 7.89 19.27 -10.59
CA SER A 234 8.05 20.13 -9.40
C SER A 234 9.05 19.57 -8.39
N VAL A 235 9.20 18.25 -8.36
CA VAL A 235 10.20 17.53 -7.56
C VAL A 235 11.16 16.85 -8.52
N ASN A 236 12.42 17.27 -8.52
CA ASN A 236 13.42 16.82 -9.47
C ASN A 236 14.81 16.76 -8.83
N ASN A 237 15.78 16.25 -9.58
CA ASN A 237 17.14 16.03 -9.14
C ASN A 237 17.84 17.32 -8.67
N ASP A 238 17.54 18.47 -9.27
CA ASP A 238 18.17 19.74 -8.88
C ASP A 238 17.67 20.22 -7.50
N ILE A 239 16.36 20.09 -7.24
CA ILE A 239 15.75 20.43 -5.94
C ILE A 239 16.22 19.45 -4.86
N LEU A 240 16.23 18.15 -5.15
CA LEU A 240 16.71 17.14 -4.22
C LEU A 240 18.18 17.37 -3.85
N ARG A 241 19.05 17.61 -4.83
CA ARG A 241 20.46 17.94 -4.57
C ARG A 241 20.60 19.19 -3.70
N ALA A 242 19.84 20.24 -4.00
CA ALA A 242 19.87 21.48 -3.23
C ALA A 242 19.43 21.27 -1.77
N TYR A 243 18.34 20.52 -1.57
CA TYR A 243 17.84 20.14 -0.24
C TYR A 243 18.89 19.34 0.54
N MET A 244 19.48 18.31 -0.07
CA MET A 244 20.52 17.49 0.56
C MET A 244 21.71 18.32 1.03
N LEU A 245 22.19 19.25 0.20
CA LEU A 245 23.32 20.13 0.55
C LEU A 245 22.96 21.12 1.65
N HIS A 246 21.73 21.67 1.63
CA HIS A 246 21.24 22.61 2.63
C HIS A 246 21.10 21.95 4.01
N GLU A 247 20.50 20.76 4.05
CA GLU A 247 20.25 19.99 5.28
C GLU A 247 21.49 19.20 5.75
N GLY A 248 22.61 19.28 5.02
CA GLY A 248 23.88 18.67 5.42
C GLY A 248 23.96 17.15 5.25
N TYR A 249 23.20 16.58 4.31
CA TYR A 249 23.37 15.19 3.89
C TYR A 249 24.69 15.00 3.13
N GLU A 250 25.54 14.09 3.61
CA GLU A 250 26.89 13.82 3.07
C GLU A 250 26.83 12.97 1.77
N ILE A 251 26.22 13.51 0.72
CA ILE A 251 26.01 12.83 -0.58
C ILE A 251 27.34 12.47 -1.28
N GLU A 252 28.41 13.19 -0.99
CA GLU A 252 29.77 12.89 -1.45
C GLU A 252 30.32 11.54 -0.95
N ASN A 253 29.73 10.99 0.12
CA ASN A 253 30.07 9.67 0.67
C ASN A 253 29.28 8.52 0.03
N VAL A 254 28.54 8.79 -1.04
CA VAL A 254 27.75 7.80 -1.79
C VAL A 254 28.18 7.82 -3.25
N HIS A 255 28.39 6.64 -3.85
CA HIS A 255 28.48 6.56 -5.30
C HIS A 255 27.09 6.84 -5.89
N HIS A 256 26.92 7.97 -6.56
CA HIS A 256 25.60 8.37 -7.04
C HIS A 256 25.66 9.03 -8.42
N GLU A 257 24.51 9.10 -9.08
CA GLU A 257 24.29 9.97 -10.24
C GLU A 257 22.85 10.51 -10.23
N PHE A 258 22.73 11.83 -10.37
CA PHE A 258 21.48 12.53 -10.68
C PHE A 258 21.22 12.37 -12.19
N PHE A 259 20.41 11.39 -12.54
CA PHE A 259 20.17 10.91 -13.89
C PHE A 259 18.90 11.50 -14.47
N ARG A 260 19.04 12.30 -15.54
CA ARG A 260 17.92 12.94 -16.21
C ARG A 260 17.59 12.30 -17.54
N ILE A 261 16.35 11.83 -17.70
CA ILE A 261 15.85 11.22 -18.95
C ILE A 261 15.67 12.33 -19.99
N ILE A 262 16.47 12.28 -21.06
CA ILE A 262 16.38 13.19 -22.22
C ILE A 262 16.65 12.38 -23.47
N GLY A 263 15.88 12.56 -24.53
CA GLY A 263 16.03 11.74 -25.73
C GLY A 263 15.13 10.51 -25.70
N SER A 264 15.49 9.53 -26.52
CA SER A 264 14.80 8.24 -26.59
C SER A 264 14.81 7.48 -25.26
N PHE A 265 13.68 6.87 -24.92
CA PHE A 265 13.52 5.96 -23.78
C PHE A 265 14.59 4.85 -23.77
N ASP A 266 14.79 4.15 -24.89
CA ASP A 266 15.73 3.02 -24.96
C ASP A 266 17.19 3.47 -24.79
N ALA A 267 17.55 4.60 -25.40
CA ALA A 267 18.88 5.18 -25.22
C ALA A 267 19.17 5.56 -23.75
N ASN A 268 18.13 5.95 -23.00
CA ASN A 268 18.26 6.22 -21.57
C ASN A 268 18.36 4.94 -20.75
N ILE A 269 17.64 3.88 -21.11
CA ILE A 269 17.82 2.55 -20.49
C ILE A 269 19.26 2.06 -20.73
N ASP A 270 19.79 2.17 -21.95
CA ASP A 270 21.17 1.79 -22.26
C ASP A 270 22.20 2.61 -21.45
N ARG A 271 21.97 3.93 -21.31
CA ARG A 271 22.84 4.82 -20.53
C ARG A 271 22.80 4.47 -19.04
N GLY A 272 21.63 4.19 -18.50
CA GLY A 272 21.45 3.74 -17.12
C GLY A 272 22.14 2.40 -16.87
N GLU A 273 21.99 1.43 -17.77
CA GLU A 273 22.64 0.12 -17.67
C GLU A 273 24.17 0.27 -17.70
N HIS A 274 24.69 1.10 -18.61
CA HIS A 274 26.12 1.38 -18.68
C HIS A 274 26.64 2.01 -17.37
N LYS A 275 25.87 2.91 -16.76
CA LYS A 275 26.25 3.51 -15.47
C LYS A 275 26.32 2.48 -14.36
N ILE A 276 25.30 1.63 -14.23
CA ILE A 276 25.25 0.55 -13.23
C ILE A 276 26.44 -0.40 -13.42
N LYS A 277 26.73 -0.82 -14.65
CA LYS A 277 27.89 -1.67 -14.97
C LYS A 277 29.21 -1.09 -14.48
N ASN A 278 29.41 0.23 -14.61
CA ASN A 278 30.62 0.90 -14.16
C ASN A 278 30.74 1.00 -12.63
N TRP A 279 29.66 0.79 -11.88
CA TRP A 279 29.69 0.77 -10.42
C TRP A 279 29.97 -0.60 -9.82
N LEU A 280 29.69 -1.70 -10.53
CA LEU A 280 29.76 -3.06 -9.99
C LEU A 280 31.12 -3.34 -9.31
N ASP A 281 32.23 -3.12 -10.01
CA ASP A 281 33.58 -3.37 -9.46
C ASP A 281 33.94 -2.48 -8.28
N VAL A 282 33.37 -1.28 -8.19
CA VAL A 282 33.64 -0.33 -7.09
C VAL A 282 32.82 -0.71 -5.86
N VAL A 283 31.55 -1.04 -6.05
CA VAL A 283 30.64 -1.44 -4.98
C VAL A 283 31.09 -2.78 -4.37
N ASP A 284 31.53 -3.74 -5.20
CA ASP A 284 32.00 -5.06 -4.76
C ASP A 284 33.30 -5.03 -3.93
N ARG A 285 34.09 -3.96 -4.00
CA ARG A 285 35.28 -3.79 -3.15
C ARG A 285 34.95 -3.60 -1.67
N THR A 286 33.71 -3.23 -1.35
CA THR A 286 33.28 -3.05 0.04
C THR A 286 32.97 -4.42 0.63
N GLN A 287 33.92 -5.00 1.36
CA GLN A 287 33.73 -6.30 2.02
C GLN A 287 33.02 -6.14 3.36
N ARG A 288 32.30 -7.18 3.78
CA ARG A 288 31.81 -7.29 5.15
C ARG A 288 32.99 -7.35 6.12
N THR A 289 32.83 -6.71 7.27
CA THR A 289 33.80 -6.71 8.37
C THR A 289 33.06 -6.90 9.68
N GLU A 290 33.74 -7.34 10.73
CA GLU A 290 33.14 -7.43 12.06
C GLU A 290 32.80 -6.02 12.58
N GLN A 291 31.53 -5.79 12.90
CA GLN A 291 30.97 -4.51 13.34
C GLN A 291 30.14 -4.72 14.60
N SER A 292 30.26 -3.80 15.55
CA SER A 292 29.52 -3.86 16.80
C SER A 292 28.01 -3.67 16.58
N LEU A 293 27.18 -4.35 17.39
CA LEU A 293 25.72 -4.23 17.39
C LEU A 293 25.22 -2.79 17.61
N LYS A 294 26.06 -1.90 18.14
CA LYS A 294 25.77 -0.46 18.24
C LYS A 294 25.41 0.22 16.91
N HIS A 295 25.74 -0.42 15.79
CA HIS A 295 25.42 0.08 14.46
C HIS A 295 24.11 -0.48 13.89
N LEU A 296 23.40 -1.35 14.62
CA LEU A 296 22.05 -1.76 14.25
C LEU A 296 21.05 -0.69 14.65
N LYS A 297 20.14 -0.40 13.72
CA LYS A 297 18.99 0.47 13.91
C LYS A 297 17.76 -0.29 13.43
N ILE A 298 16.94 -0.71 14.39
CA ILE A 298 15.77 -1.57 14.15
C ILE A 298 14.53 -0.71 13.96
N ALA A 299 13.86 -0.88 12.83
CA ALA A 299 12.49 -0.41 12.62
C ALA A 299 11.51 -1.41 13.27
N LEU A 300 10.63 -0.92 14.15
CA LEU A 300 9.59 -1.71 14.80
C LEU A 300 8.26 -1.36 14.14
N GLN A 301 7.65 -2.32 13.44
CA GLN A 301 6.43 -2.11 12.66
C GLN A 301 5.39 -3.20 12.93
N CYS A 302 4.10 -2.82 12.91
CA CYS A 302 3.00 -3.77 12.81
C CYS A 302 2.42 -3.82 11.39
N GLY A 303 1.84 -4.97 11.03
CA GLY A 303 0.98 -5.09 9.85
C GLY A 303 -0.43 -5.50 10.24
N GLY A 304 -0.83 -6.71 9.87
CA GLY A 304 -2.13 -7.26 10.27
C GLY A 304 -2.22 -7.62 11.75
N SER A 305 -2.45 -6.64 12.62
CA SER A 305 -2.59 -6.83 14.07
C SER A 305 -3.80 -7.69 14.46
N ASP A 306 -3.64 -8.47 15.53
CA ASP A 306 -4.63 -9.32 16.17
C ASP A 306 -4.60 -9.15 17.70
N ALA A 307 -5.47 -9.85 18.44
CA ALA A 307 -5.50 -9.81 19.89
C ALA A 307 -4.20 -10.31 20.57
N PHE A 308 -3.40 -11.13 19.89
CA PHE A 308 -2.15 -11.71 20.43
C PHE A 308 -0.91 -10.86 20.13
N SER A 309 -1.01 -9.88 19.24
CA SER A 309 0.09 -8.99 18.87
C SER A 309 0.73 -8.34 20.09
N GLY A 310 -0.06 -7.80 21.02
CA GLY A 310 0.43 -7.23 22.29
C GLY A 310 0.83 -8.26 23.36
N VAL A 311 0.62 -9.55 23.14
CA VAL A 311 0.89 -10.63 24.11
C VAL A 311 2.16 -11.41 23.74
N SER A 312 2.39 -11.66 22.45
CA SER A 312 3.53 -12.43 21.96
C SER A 312 4.46 -11.60 21.08
N GLY A 313 4.01 -11.22 19.87
CA GLY A 313 4.86 -10.65 18.82
C GLY A 313 5.51 -9.31 19.18
N ASN A 314 4.72 -8.33 19.64
CA ASN A 314 5.22 -7.02 20.01
C ASN A 314 6.17 -7.09 21.23
N PRO A 315 5.83 -7.81 22.32
CA PRO A 315 6.78 -8.05 23.40
C PRO A 315 8.08 -8.73 22.97
N LEU A 316 8.03 -9.69 22.05
CA LEU A 316 9.23 -10.35 21.53
C LEU A 316 10.14 -9.38 20.75
N ALA A 317 9.54 -8.56 19.88
CA ALA A 317 10.27 -7.51 19.18
C ALA A 317 10.90 -6.50 20.16
N ALA A 318 10.15 -6.11 21.20
CA ALA A 318 10.60 -5.23 22.26
C ALA A 318 11.77 -5.80 23.07
N TYR A 319 11.74 -7.11 23.35
CA TYR A 319 12.81 -7.81 24.06
C TYR A 319 14.14 -7.71 23.30
N VAL A 320 14.11 -8.00 21.99
CA VAL A 320 15.32 -7.91 21.16
C VAL A 320 15.74 -6.45 20.95
N ALA A 321 14.80 -5.52 20.82
CA ALA A 321 15.08 -4.08 20.73
C ALA A 321 15.77 -3.56 22.00
N LYS A 322 15.35 -4.00 23.19
CA LYS A 322 16.02 -3.70 24.47
C LYS A 322 17.48 -4.13 24.42
N ASP A 323 17.76 -5.35 23.97
CA ASP A 323 19.14 -5.86 23.90
C ASP A 323 19.99 -5.06 22.91
N VAL A 324 19.46 -4.74 21.73
CA VAL A 324 20.16 -3.91 20.74
C VAL A 324 20.47 -2.52 21.29
N ILE A 325 19.54 -1.90 22.01
CA ILE A 325 19.78 -0.63 22.71
C ILE A 325 20.81 -0.80 23.83
N GLY A 326 20.79 -1.90 24.57
CA GLY A 326 21.79 -2.25 25.59
C GLY A 326 23.20 -2.37 25.01
N TYR A 327 23.36 -2.83 23.77
CA TYR A 327 24.64 -2.80 23.03
C TYR A 327 24.95 -1.45 22.37
N GLY A 328 24.12 -0.42 22.59
CA GLY A 328 24.31 0.94 22.08
C GLY A 328 23.74 1.19 20.68
N GLY A 329 22.82 0.35 20.20
CA GLY A 329 22.09 0.53 18.95
C GLY A 329 20.86 1.43 19.08
N CYS A 330 19.98 1.38 18.09
CA CYS A 330 18.71 2.11 18.07
C CYS A 330 17.53 1.17 17.81
N ALA A 331 16.37 1.52 18.36
CA ALA A 331 15.09 1.00 17.89
C ALA A 331 14.13 2.17 17.66
N ASN A 332 13.32 2.08 16.60
CA ASN A 332 12.39 3.12 16.19
C ASN A 332 10.98 2.55 16.13
N LEU A 333 10.10 3.04 16.99
CA LEU A 333 8.65 2.84 16.91
C LEU A 333 8.04 4.00 16.13
N ALA A 334 7.01 3.74 15.34
CA ALA A 334 6.28 4.76 14.60
C ALA A 334 4.78 4.55 14.83
N GLU A 335 3.93 4.78 13.81
CA GLU A 335 2.49 4.47 13.85
C GLU A 335 1.73 5.35 14.87
N THR A 336 1.70 6.66 14.65
CA THR A 336 1.15 7.64 15.61
C THR A 336 -0.30 7.36 15.99
N ASP A 337 -1.14 7.00 15.02
CA ASP A 337 -2.54 6.64 15.24
C ASP A 337 -2.69 5.36 16.08
N GLU A 338 -1.79 4.38 15.90
CA GLU A 338 -1.72 3.16 16.70
C GLU A 338 -1.17 3.36 18.11
N LEU A 339 -0.88 4.59 18.55
CA LEU A 339 -0.52 4.89 19.95
C LEU A 339 -1.54 5.76 20.67
N ILE A 340 -2.63 6.14 20.00
CA ILE A 340 -3.72 6.91 20.62
C ILE A 340 -4.41 6.05 21.69
N GLY A 341 -4.39 6.49 22.94
CA GLY A 341 -4.88 5.73 24.09
C GLY A 341 -3.82 4.87 24.80
N ALA A 342 -2.57 4.86 24.33
CA ALA A 342 -1.45 4.17 24.97
C ALA A 342 -0.43 5.13 25.61
N GLU A 343 -0.77 6.41 25.72
CA GLU A 343 0.11 7.47 26.22
C GLU A 343 0.60 7.18 27.63
N GLU A 344 -0.28 6.63 28.49
CA GLU A 344 0.06 6.24 29.85
C GLU A 344 1.20 5.20 29.88
N TYR A 345 1.19 4.22 28.98
CA TYR A 345 2.26 3.22 28.90
C TYR A 345 3.55 3.81 28.33
N LEU A 346 3.49 4.59 27.25
CA LEU A 346 4.69 5.17 26.63
C LEU A 346 5.42 6.12 27.58
N LEU A 347 4.67 6.92 28.36
CA LEU A 347 5.21 7.96 29.22
C LEU A 347 5.60 7.48 30.63
N GLN A 348 5.39 6.20 30.96
CA GLN A 348 5.88 5.60 32.21
C GLN A 348 7.41 5.67 32.37
N ASN A 349 8.15 5.64 31.26
CA ASN A 349 9.61 5.77 31.26
C ASN A 349 10.05 6.61 30.06
N VAL A 350 10.08 7.93 30.24
CA VAL A 350 10.45 8.91 29.21
C VAL A 350 11.59 9.79 29.69
N ARG A 351 12.54 10.11 28.80
CA ARG A 351 13.83 10.71 29.15
C ARG A 351 13.69 12.01 29.95
N ASP A 352 12.82 12.89 29.49
CA ASP A 352 12.59 14.20 30.09
C ASP A 352 11.20 14.72 29.71
N ILE A 353 10.79 15.79 30.39
CA ILE A 353 9.48 16.41 30.22
C ILE A 353 9.29 16.96 28.79
N GLN A 354 10.37 17.39 28.14
CA GLN A 354 10.31 17.93 26.79
C GLN A 354 9.97 16.84 25.77
N THR A 355 10.59 15.67 25.92
CA THR A 355 10.29 14.48 25.10
C THR A 355 8.85 14.01 25.31
N ALA A 356 8.35 14.07 26.55
CA ALA A 356 6.95 13.76 26.85
C ALA A 356 5.98 14.72 26.16
N LYS A 357 6.27 16.04 26.20
CA LYS A 357 5.48 17.07 25.52
C LYS A 357 5.51 16.90 24.00
N GLU A 358 6.68 16.60 23.44
CA GLU A 358 6.83 16.35 22.01
C GLU A 358 5.98 15.16 21.56
N PHE A 359 6.02 14.04 22.31
CA PHE A 359 5.19 12.86 22.02
C PHE A 359 3.69 13.19 22.02
N LEU A 360 3.21 13.86 23.07
CA LEU A 360 1.80 14.26 23.17
C LEU A 360 1.42 15.24 22.05
N ASN A 361 2.28 16.19 21.72
CA ASN A 361 2.03 17.15 20.64
C ASN A 361 1.98 16.45 19.27
N THR A 362 2.82 15.45 19.03
CA THR A 362 2.77 14.64 17.80
C THR A 362 1.42 13.95 17.64
N ILE A 363 0.88 13.35 18.71
CA ILE A 363 -0.45 12.74 18.69
C ILE A 363 -1.54 13.77 18.34
N GLU A 364 -1.52 14.93 19.00
CA GLU A 364 -2.54 15.96 18.76
C GLU A 364 -2.43 16.57 17.35
N THR A 365 -1.21 16.82 16.87
CA THR A 365 -0.97 17.29 15.49
C THR A 365 -1.43 16.26 14.45
N PHE A 366 -1.25 14.96 14.74
CA PHE A 366 -1.75 13.90 13.86
C PHE A 366 -3.28 13.88 13.82
N LYS A 367 -3.95 13.96 14.98
CA LYS A 367 -5.42 14.05 15.05
C LYS A 367 -5.95 15.26 14.30
N GLU A 368 -5.32 16.42 14.46
CA GLU A 368 -5.66 17.65 13.75
C GLU A 368 -5.52 17.46 12.22
N ARG A 369 -4.40 16.91 11.76
CA ARG A 369 -4.17 16.62 10.33
C ARG A 369 -5.25 15.70 9.75
N VAL A 370 -5.62 14.65 10.47
CA VAL A 370 -6.68 13.72 10.03
C VAL A 370 -8.06 14.40 10.06
N HIS A 371 -8.30 15.30 11.01
CA HIS A 371 -9.55 16.06 11.12
C HIS A 371 -9.77 17.01 9.94
N TRP A 372 -8.73 17.64 9.39
CA TRP A 372 -8.82 18.48 8.18
C TRP A 372 -9.40 17.74 6.97
N HIS A 373 -9.36 16.41 6.99
CA HIS A 373 -9.89 15.54 5.96
C HIS A 373 -11.27 14.96 6.32
N GLY A 374 -11.83 15.35 7.46
CA GLY A 374 -13.11 14.86 7.97
C GLY A 374 -13.05 13.44 8.52
N HIS A 375 -11.86 13.00 8.94
CA HIS A 375 -11.65 11.71 9.59
C HIS A 375 -11.29 11.89 11.07
N SER A 376 -11.32 10.80 11.82
CA SER A 376 -10.84 10.71 13.21
C SER A 376 -9.91 9.52 13.30
N ALA A 377 -8.72 9.75 13.88
CA ALA A 377 -7.69 8.72 14.04
C ALA A 377 -8.18 7.59 14.98
N GLU A 378 -9.11 7.90 15.88
CA GLU A 378 -9.78 6.95 16.76
C GLU A 378 -10.72 5.97 16.03
N GLY A 379 -10.98 6.16 14.73
CA GLY A 379 -11.79 5.26 13.91
C GLY A 379 -11.15 3.90 13.60
N ASN A 380 -9.82 3.81 13.65
CA ASN A 380 -9.04 2.56 13.64
C ASN A 380 -9.35 1.79 14.94
N PRO A 381 -9.67 0.48 15.04
CA PRO A 381 -9.39 -0.69 14.18
C PRO A 381 -10.28 -0.90 12.95
N SER A 382 -9.73 -1.62 11.95
CA SER A 382 -10.44 -2.12 10.75
C SER A 382 -11.41 -3.27 11.04
N GLY A 383 -12.29 -3.60 10.10
CA GLY A 383 -13.22 -4.75 10.23
C GLY A 383 -12.51 -6.10 10.43
N GLY A 384 -11.35 -6.30 9.79
CA GLY A 384 -10.51 -7.50 10.00
C GLY A 384 -9.90 -7.56 11.40
N ASN A 385 -9.51 -6.42 11.97
CA ASN A 385 -9.02 -6.35 13.35
C ASN A 385 -10.14 -6.64 14.36
N ASN A 386 -11.34 -6.09 14.14
CA ASN A 386 -12.52 -6.35 14.98
C ASN A 386 -12.79 -7.86 15.04
N TYR A 387 -12.85 -8.54 13.89
CA TYR A 387 -13.07 -9.99 13.82
C TYR A 387 -12.05 -10.80 14.64
N ARG A 388 -10.83 -10.30 14.79
CA ARG A 388 -9.72 -10.94 15.53
C ARG A 388 -9.55 -10.42 16.97
N GLY A 389 -10.58 -9.79 17.54
CA GLY A 389 -10.63 -9.46 18.97
C GLY A 389 -10.05 -8.11 19.36
N LEU A 390 -9.76 -7.22 18.40
CA LEU A 390 -9.37 -5.83 18.67
C LEU A 390 -10.61 -4.93 18.62
N TYR A 391 -11.23 -4.69 19.78
CA TYR A 391 -12.56 -4.09 19.86
C TYR A 391 -12.62 -2.58 19.58
N ASN A 392 -11.54 -1.85 19.85
CA ASN A 392 -11.44 -0.40 19.72
C ASN A 392 -9.99 0.07 19.62
N ILE A 393 -9.77 1.38 19.44
CA ILE A 393 -8.42 1.93 19.29
C ILE A 393 -7.57 1.71 20.54
N ALA A 394 -8.13 1.89 21.75
CA ALA A 394 -7.37 1.78 23.00
C ALA A 394 -6.69 0.41 23.14
N ILE A 395 -7.42 -0.69 22.91
CA ILE A 395 -6.86 -2.03 23.05
C ILE A 395 -5.80 -2.34 21.98
N LYS A 396 -6.00 -1.84 20.77
CA LYS A 396 -5.04 -1.94 19.67
C LYS A 396 -3.77 -1.17 20.05
N SER A 397 -3.92 0.06 20.52
CA SER A 397 -2.81 0.95 20.84
C SER A 397 -1.98 0.47 22.02
N ILE A 398 -2.63 -0.02 23.09
CA ILE A 398 -1.91 -0.62 24.21
C ILE A 398 -1.09 -1.83 23.70
N GLY A 399 -1.68 -2.66 22.84
CA GLY A 399 -0.98 -3.78 22.22
C GLY A 399 0.21 -3.34 21.35
N ALA A 400 0.06 -2.31 20.53
CA ALA A 400 1.13 -1.74 19.70
C ALA A 400 2.26 -1.13 20.54
N ALA A 401 1.90 -0.46 21.63
CA ALA A 401 2.82 0.14 22.59
C ALA A 401 3.73 -0.88 23.28
N MET A 402 3.32 -2.15 23.38
CA MET A 402 4.17 -3.25 23.90
C MET A 402 5.44 -3.50 23.07
N LYS A 403 5.62 -2.83 21.92
CA LYS A 403 6.91 -2.75 21.19
C LYS A 403 7.99 -1.96 21.96
N ARG A 404 7.61 -1.20 23.00
CA ARG A 404 8.54 -0.65 24.01
C ARG A 404 8.61 -1.61 25.20
N HIS A 405 9.80 -2.15 25.48
CA HIS A 405 10.03 -2.96 26.67
C HIS A 405 9.94 -2.07 27.93
N PRO A 406 9.38 -2.52 29.07
CA PRO A 406 9.26 -1.70 30.29
C PRO A 406 10.56 -1.01 30.74
N ASP A 407 11.68 -1.74 30.72
CA ASP A 407 13.03 -1.23 31.05
C ASP A 407 13.63 -0.22 30.05
N VAL A 408 12.97 0.01 28.91
CA VAL A 408 13.49 0.89 27.85
C VAL A 408 12.85 2.27 27.96
N CYS A 409 13.69 3.29 28.06
CA CYS A 409 13.26 4.68 28.09
C CYS A 409 12.90 5.18 26.69
N LEU A 410 11.78 5.90 26.52
CA LEU A 410 11.57 6.72 25.33
C LEU A 410 12.59 7.87 25.34
N ASP A 411 13.58 7.80 24.45
CA ASP A 411 14.69 8.74 24.43
C ASP A 411 14.43 9.93 23.49
N TYR A 412 13.77 9.73 22.35
CA TYR A 412 13.62 10.76 21.32
C TYR A 412 12.26 10.66 20.64
N VAL A 413 11.69 11.82 20.31
CA VAL A 413 10.57 11.95 19.37
C VAL A 413 11.08 12.69 18.15
N ILE A 414 10.85 12.15 16.96
CA ILE A 414 11.37 12.70 15.71
C ILE A 414 10.25 12.85 14.68
N ASN A 415 10.44 13.78 13.75
CA ASN A 415 9.53 13.91 12.61
C ASN A 415 9.76 12.76 11.61
N TYR A 416 8.77 12.50 10.76
CA TYR A 416 8.88 11.50 9.69
C TYR A 416 10.17 11.68 8.86
N SER A 417 10.93 10.59 8.70
CA SER A 417 12.22 10.53 7.99
C SER A 417 13.38 11.35 8.56
N GLU A 418 13.25 11.93 9.76
CA GLU A 418 14.36 12.60 10.43
C GLU A 418 15.44 11.59 10.87
N LEU A 419 16.73 11.91 10.70
CA LEU A 419 17.82 10.96 10.94
C LEU A 419 18.01 10.62 12.42
N MET A 420 18.06 9.32 12.73
CA MET A 420 18.43 8.82 14.06
C MET A 420 19.94 8.95 14.29
N ASN A 421 20.37 9.96 15.05
CA ASN A 421 21.78 10.30 15.23
C ASN A 421 22.41 9.82 16.54
N LYS A 422 21.62 9.34 17.50
CA LYS A 422 22.07 8.93 18.84
C LYS A 422 21.54 7.53 19.17
N PRO A 423 22.21 6.77 20.04
CA PRO A 423 21.70 5.49 20.51
C PRO A 423 20.47 5.69 21.41
N GLY A 424 19.55 4.73 21.43
CA GLY A 424 18.34 4.78 22.26
C GLY A 424 17.06 4.39 21.53
N TYR A 425 15.94 4.58 22.21
CA TYR A 425 14.60 4.30 21.67
C TYR A 425 13.96 5.57 21.10
N TYR A 426 13.53 5.48 19.85
CA TYR A 426 12.90 6.57 19.09
C TYR A 426 11.42 6.30 18.91
N PHE A 427 10.63 7.37 18.96
CA PHE A 427 9.30 7.43 18.38
C PHE A 427 9.32 8.39 17.17
N MET A 428 8.79 7.97 16.03
CA MET A 428 8.72 8.77 14.81
C MET A 428 7.27 9.05 14.42
N ASP A 429 6.92 10.31 14.13
CA ASP A 429 5.60 10.63 13.57
C ASP A 429 5.42 9.92 12.21
N SER A 430 4.37 9.10 12.09
CA SER A 430 3.99 8.42 10.85
C SER A 430 2.52 7.98 10.90
N PRO A 431 1.89 7.66 9.75
CA PRO A 431 0.67 6.87 9.75
C PRO A 431 0.98 5.42 10.18
N GLY A 432 -0.04 4.67 10.59
CA GLY A 432 -0.05 3.23 10.83
C GLY A 432 -0.12 2.39 9.57
N ASN A 433 -0.30 3.00 8.39
CA ASN A 433 -0.03 2.31 7.12
C ASN A 433 1.42 1.81 7.10
N ASP A 434 1.58 0.49 6.96
CA ASP A 434 2.85 -0.20 7.20
C ASP A 434 3.97 0.22 6.24
N LEU A 435 3.68 0.30 4.95
CA LEU A 435 4.66 0.66 3.93
C LEU A 435 5.07 2.13 4.00
N GLU A 436 4.13 3.02 4.30
CA GLU A 436 4.42 4.45 4.52
C GLU A 436 5.24 4.65 5.80
N SER A 437 4.92 3.96 6.89
CA SER A 437 5.68 4.03 8.13
C SER A 437 7.12 3.52 7.96
N ILE A 438 7.29 2.34 7.37
CA ILE A 438 8.61 1.73 7.12
C ILE A 438 9.47 2.63 6.24
N ALA A 439 8.91 3.27 5.21
CA ALA A 439 9.66 4.19 4.36
C ALA A 439 10.29 5.32 5.18
N GLY A 440 9.54 5.91 6.10
CA GLY A 440 10.07 6.89 7.04
C GLY A 440 11.16 6.32 7.94
N GLN A 441 10.93 5.14 8.53
CA GLN A 441 11.90 4.52 9.44
C GLN A 441 13.21 4.14 8.74
N VAL A 442 13.14 3.67 7.49
CA VAL A 442 14.30 3.36 6.65
C VAL A 442 15.02 4.66 6.26
N ALA A 443 14.30 5.72 5.87
CA ALA A 443 14.91 7.02 5.58
C ALA A 443 15.59 7.63 6.81
N SER A 444 15.06 7.40 8.01
CA SER A 444 15.69 7.75 9.30
C SER A 444 16.96 6.92 9.61
N GLY A 445 17.26 5.90 8.82
CA GLY A 445 18.49 5.11 8.85
C GLY A 445 18.35 3.68 9.37
N SER A 446 17.14 3.15 9.52
CA SER A 446 16.93 1.77 9.99
C SER A 446 17.46 0.75 8.98
N ASN A 447 18.43 -0.06 9.41
CA ASN A 447 19.11 -1.07 8.57
C ASN A 447 18.64 -2.51 8.84
N MET A 448 17.60 -2.67 9.66
CA MET A 448 16.88 -3.91 9.92
C MET A 448 15.42 -3.56 10.22
N ILE A 449 14.47 -4.37 9.74
CA ILE A 449 13.04 -4.21 10.04
C ILE A 449 12.55 -5.43 10.81
N PHE A 450 11.88 -5.21 11.94
CA PHE A 450 11.06 -6.20 12.61
C PHE A 450 9.60 -5.91 12.28
N PHE A 451 8.99 -6.86 11.58
CA PHE A 451 7.62 -6.75 11.13
C PHE A 451 6.76 -7.75 11.90
N VAL A 452 5.97 -7.25 12.85
CA VAL A 452 5.07 -8.10 13.65
C VAL A 452 3.73 -8.22 12.94
N THR A 453 3.20 -9.45 12.85
CA THR A 453 1.94 -9.69 12.15
C THR A 453 1.16 -10.86 12.74
N GLY A 454 -0.13 -10.68 12.98
CA GLY A 454 -1.04 -11.76 13.36
C GLY A 454 -1.68 -12.50 12.18
N ASN A 455 -1.77 -11.84 11.02
CA ASN A 455 -2.34 -12.46 9.82
C ASN A 455 -1.31 -13.03 8.86
N GLY A 456 -0.02 -12.80 9.11
CA GLY A 456 1.06 -13.23 8.23
C GLY A 456 1.30 -12.29 7.06
N SER A 457 1.47 -11.00 7.35
CA SER A 457 1.83 -10.01 6.34
C SER A 457 3.15 -10.34 5.67
N ILE A 458 3.21 -10.28 4.34
CA ILE A 458 4.45 -10.55 3.58
C ILE A 458 5.28 -9.29 3.28
N THR A 459 4.91 -8.11 3.79
CA THR A 459 5.58 -6.81 3.53
C THR A 459 7.11 -6.88 3.67
N ASN A 460 7.84 -6.39 2.66
CA ASN A 460 9.31 -6.28 2.66
C ASN A 460 9.76 -4.97 1.99
N PHE A 461 10.95 -4.51 2.35
CA PHE A 461 11.57 -3.31 1.78
C PHE A 461 12.72 -3.65 0.81
N PRO A 462 12.91 -2.92 -0.31
CA PRO A 462 13.82 -3.35 -1.40
C PRO A 462 15.29 -3.58 -1.00
N PHE A 463 15.82 -2.79 -0.06
CA PHE A 463 17.23 -2.84 0.32
C PHE A 463 17.47 -2.99 1.83
N VAL A 464 16.44 -3.30 2.62
CA VAL A 464 16.54 -3.50 4.07
C VAL A 464 15.95 -4.86 4.43
N PRO A 465 16.72 -5.75 5.09
CA PRO A 465 16.21 -7.06 5.49
C PRO A 465 15.07 -6.91 6.49
N THR A 466 14.04 -7.71 6.31
CA THR A 466 12.83 -7.72 7.15
C THR A 466 12.67 -9.09 7.80
N ILE A 467 12.72 -9.13 9.13
CA ILE A 467 12.41 -10.32 9.94
C ILE A 467 10.93 -10.25 10.31
N LYS A 468 10.15 -11.24 9.86
CA LYS A 468 8.71 -11.33 10.11
C LYS A 468 8.40 -12.21 11.32
N ILE A 469 7.67 -11.64 12.26
CA ILE A 469 7.34 -12.25 13.56
C ILE A 469 5.83 -12.51 13.61
N VAL A 470 5.43 -13.79 13.64
CA VAL A 470 4.03 -14.21 13.66
C VAL A 470 3.53 -14.46 15.08
N THR A 471 2.35 -13.94 15.42
CA THR A 471 1.84 -13.90 16.80
C THR A 471 1.31 -15.23 17.33
N THR A 472 0.89 -16.15 16.45
CA THR A 472 0.35 -17.48 16.80
C THR A 472 1.06 -18.60 16.03
N THR A 473 1.16 -19.78 16.65
CA THR A 473 1.89 -20.92 16.07
C THR A 473 1.17 -21.54 14.88
N GLU A 474 -0.16 -21.67 14.94
CA GLU A 474 -0.95 -22.20 13.81
C GLU A 474 -0.76 -21.36 12.54
N ARG A 475 -0.77 -20.02 12.67
CA ARG A 475 -0.53 -19.12 11.54
C ARG A 475 0.91 -19.23 11.04
N PHE A 476 1.88 -19.37 11.93
CA PHE A 476 3.28 -19.57 11.54
C PHE A 476 3.46 -20.86 10.76
N GLU A 477 2.88 -21.98 11.20
CA GLU A 477 2.98 -23.27 10.51
C GLU A 477 2.36 -23.23 9.12
N MET A 478 1.22 -22.55 8.97
CA MET A 478 0.54 -22.31 7.69
C MET A 478 1.40 -21.49 6.71
N LEU A 479 2.18 -20.53 7.21
CA LEU A 479 2.90 -19.54 6.41
C LEU A 479 4.43 -19.66 6.56
N GLN A 480 4.94 -20.80 7.01
CA GLN A 480 6.34 -20.98 7.43
C GLN A 480 7.36 -20.71 6.31
N ALA A 481 6.96 -20.82 5.05
CA ALA A 481 7.81 -20.50 3.90
C ALA A 481 8.07 -18.99 3.78
N ASP A 482 7.14 -18.18 4.27
CA ASP A 482 7.11 -16.73 4.15
C ASP A 482 7.45 -16.02 5.48
N MET A 483 7.67 -16.75 6.59
CA MET A 483 7.79 -16.20 7.94
C MET A 483 9.10 -16.62 8.63
N ASP A 484 9.67 -15.74 9.46
CA ASP A 484 10.98 -15.96 10.08
C ASP A 484 10.87 -16.47 11.53
N VAL A 485 9.91 -15.96 12.31
CA VAL A 485 9.83 -16.21 13.77
C VAL A 485 8.40 -16.55 14.22
N ASN A 486 8.27 -17.61 15.02
CA ASN A 486 7.03 -18.02 15.70
C ASN A 486 6.97 -17.44 17.12
N ALA A 487 6.36 -16.27 17.31
CA ALA A 487 6.12 -15.72 18.65
C ALA A 487 4.97 -16.46 19.37
N GLY A 488 4.11 -17.17 18.63
CA GLY A 488 3.03 -17.99 19.20
C GLY A 488 3.52 -19.09 20.14
N ALA A 489 4.79 -19.49 20.04
CA ALA A 489 5.43 -20.39 20.98
C ALA A 489 5.37 -19.89 22.43
N TYR A 490 5.29 -18.56 22.64
CA TYR A 490 5.06 -17.96 23.96
C TYR A 490 3.69 -18.34 24.51
N LEU A 491 2.67 -18.33 23.65
CA LEU A 491 1.30 -18.69 24.02
C LEU A 491 1.21 -20.17 24.39
N THR A 492 2.09 -21.04 23.89
CA THR A 492 2.11 -22.47 24.19
C THR A 492 3.12 -22.86 25.29
N GLY A 493 3.75 -21.89 25.95
CA GLY A 493 4.53 -22.10 27.18
C GLY A 493 6.04 -21.90 27.05
N THR A 494 6.55 -21.50 25.89
CA THR A 494 7.97 -21.14 25.74
C THR A 494 8.26 -19.82 26.45
N PRO A 495 9.27 -19.71 27.33
CA PRO A 495 9.58 -18.44 28.00
C PRO A 495 10.00 -17.34 27.02
N MET A 496 9.55 -16.09 27.27
CA MET A 496 9.90 -14.92 26.45
C MET A 496 11.42 -14.68 26.39
N GLU A 497 12.14 -14.90 27.49
CA GLU A 497 13.61 -14.79 27.55
C GLU A 497 14.30 -15.72 26.55
N GLN A 498 13.83 -16.96 26.45
CA GLN A 498 14.37 -17.94 25.51
C GLN A 498 14.08 -17.51 24.07
N LEU A 499 12.83 -17.18 23.75
CA LEU A 499 12.45 -16.71 22.41
C LEU A 499 13.20 -15.43 22.01
N GLY A 500 13.39 -14.52 22.96
CA GLY A 500 14.15 -13.28 22.78
C GLY A 500 15.61 -13.56 22.42
N ALA A 501 16.27 -14.45 23.15
CA ALA A 501 17.66 -14.84 22.86
C ALA A 501 17.79 -15.49 21.47
N GLU A 502 16.91 -16.43 21.12
CA GLU A 502 16.89 -17.09 19.80
C GLU A 502 16.64 -16.09 18.66
N THR A 503 15.73 -15.12 18.88
CA THR A 503 15.41 -14.09 17.88
C THR A 503 16.55 -13.07 17.73
N LEU A 504 17.25 -12.73 18.82
CA LEU A 504 18.45 -11.89 18.75
C LEU A 504 19.58 -12.61 17.99
N ASP A 505 19.77 -13.92 18.20
CA ASP A 505 20.72 -14.72 17.42
C ASP A 505 20.40 -14.71 15.93
N LEU A 506 19.13 -14.89 15.56
CA LEU A 506 18.66 -14.75 14.18
C LEU A 506 18.92 -13.35 13.65
N THR A 507 18.65 -12.31 14.43
CA THR A 507 18.88 -10.90 14.05
C THR A 507 20.33 -10.66 13.68
N VAL A 508 21.27 -11.19 14.47
CA VAL A 508 22.71 -11.09 14.20
C VAL A 508 23.10 -11.83 12.92
N LYS A 509 22.55 -13.04 12.69
CA LYS A 509 22.79 -13.81 11.46
C LYS A 509 22.27 -13.07 10.23
N VAL A 510 21.05 -12.55 10.29
CA VAL A 510 20.43 -11.80 9.18
C VAL A 510 21.21 -10.52 8.92
N ALA A 511 21.58 -9.76 9.95
CA ALA A 511 22.44 -8.58 9.80
C ALA A 511 23.80 -8.93 9.16
N SER A 512 24.34 -10.12 9.46
CA SER A 512 25.59 -10.64 8.93
C SER A 512 25.51 -11.17 7.49
N GLY A 513 24.33 -11.19 6.88
CA GLY A 513 24.12 -11.56 5.47
C GLY A 513 23.26 -12.79 5.23
N GLU A 514 22.78 -13.47 6.28
CA GLU A 514 21.74 -14.49 6.09
C GLU A 514 20.46 -13.84 5.55
N ARG A 515 19.88 -14.39 4.49
CA ARG A 515 18.66 -13.84 3.88
C ARG A 515 17.44 -14.21 4.72
N SER A 516 16.61 -13.23 5.06
CA SER A 516 15.30 -13.49 5.67
C SER A 516 14.34 -14.17 4.68
N ALA A 517 13.23 -14.70 5.18
CA ALA A 517 12.17 -15.29 4.36
C ALA A 517 11.69 -14.30 3.28
N GLY A 518 11.50 -13.03 3.64
CA GLY A 518 11.12 -11.97 2.72
C GLY A 518 12.11 -11.73 1.59
N GLU A 519 13.40 -11.70 1.92
CA GLU A 519 14.44 -11.55 0.90
C GLU A 519 14.49 -12.75 -0.04
N LYS A 520 14.26 -13.96 0.46
CA LYS A 520 14.21 -15.18 -0.37
C LYS A 520 13.00 -15.18 -1.30
N ALA A 521 11.86 -14.66 -0.85
CA ALA A 521 10.63 -14.56 -1.65
C ALA A 521 10.76 -13.58 -2.84
N GLY A 522 11.67 -12.60 -2.76
CA GLY A 522 12.04 -11.76 -3.91
C GLY A 522 11.02 -10.70 -4.30
N HIS A 523 10.11 -10.34 -3.38
CA HIS A 523 9.12 -9.28 -3.55
C HIS A 523 9.34 -8.20 -2.47
N SER A 524 9.20 -6.92 -2.83
CA SER A 524 9.37 -5.76 -1.95
C SER A 524 8.69 -4.52 -2.53
N GLN A 525 8.20 -3.63 -1.69
CA GLN A 525 7.41 -2.48 -2.11
C GLN A 525 7.79 -1.24 -1.30
N VAL A 526 7.48 -0.06 -1.83
CA VAL A 526 7.70 1.22 -1.16
C VAL A 526 6.47 2.08 -1.36
N SER A 527 5.99 2.67 -0.26
CA SER A 527 5.04 3.78 -0.27
C SER A 527 5.63 4.89 0.58
N ILE A 528 5.53 6.14 0.14
CA ILE A 528 5.95 7.30 0.94
C ILE A 528 4.66 7.96 1.43
N TRP A 529 4.67 8.51 2.65
CA TRP A 529 3.50 9.18 3.22
C TRP A 529 2.92 10.22 2.26
N ARG A 530 1.72 9.92 1.73
CA ARG A 530 1.22 10.56 0.51
C ARG A 530 0.74 11.99 0.72
N ASP A 531 0.77 12.77 -0.36
CA ASP A 531 0.33 14.17 -0.42
C ASP A 531 -1.13 14.34 -0.02
N TRP A 532 -1.36 15.10 1.06
CA TRP A 532 -2.70 15.47 1.54
C TRP A 532 -3.12 16.82 0.97
N LYS A 533 -4.26 16.85 0.27
CA LYS A 533 -4.75 18.09 -0.36
C LYS A 533 -5.27 19.14 0.62
N GLN A 534 -5.81 18.73 1.77
CA GLN A 534 -6.23 19.67 2.81
C GLN A 534 -5.05 20.02 3.72
N THR A 535 -4.87 21.30 4.01
CA THR A 535 -3.76 21.80 4.84
C THR A 535 -4.24 22.66 6.01
N GLY A 536 -5.54 22.59 6.34
CA GLY A 536 -6.14 23.37 7.42
C GLY A 536 -7.65 23.16 7.52
N ASP A 537 -8.23 23.71 8.59
CA ASP A 537 -9.67 23.68 8.82
C ASP A 537 -10.42 24.40 7.70
N THR A 538 -11.21 23.66 6.94
CA THR A 538 -12.09 24.19 5.89
C THR A 538 -13.50 23.67 6.11
N ASP A 539 -14.51 24.42 5.65
CA ASP A 539 -15.86 23.90 5.62
C ASP A 539 -15.92 22.77 4.59
N LEU A 540 -15.91 21.53 5.10
CA LEU A 540 -15.98 20.32 4.28
C LEU A 540 -17.40 20.02 3.80
N THR A 541 -18.41 20.76 4.29
CA THR A 541 -19.82 20.54 3.95
C THR A 541 -20.06 20.52 2.44
N PRO A 542 -19.54 21.46 1.62
CA PRO A 542 -19.70 21.39 0.16
C PRO A 542 -18.98 20.19 -0.48
N VAL A 543 -17.90 19.70 0.12
CA VAL A 543 -17.17 18.52 -0.37
C VAL A 543 -17.95 17.24 -0.05
N PHE A 544 -18.59 17.16 1.11
CA PHE A 544 -19.48 16.07 1.49
C PHE A 544 -20.83 16.11 0.79
N GLU A 545 -21.40 17.31 0.57
CA GLU A 545 -22.70 17.54 -0.09
C GLU A 545 -22.62 17.53 -1.61
N SER A 546 -21.42 17.62 -2.21
CA SER A 546 -21.23 17.42 -3.66
C SER A 546 -21.42 15.93 -4.00
N SER A 547 -22.68 15.53 -4.07
CA SER A 547 -23.13 14.15 -4.26
C SER A 547 -22.50 13.49 -5.49
N ASP A 548 -22.07 12.23 -5.29
CA ASP A 548 -22.41 11.02 -6.04
C ASP A 548 -22.60 11.13 -7.55
N VAL A 549 -21.98 10.19 -8.27
CA VAL A 549 -22.35 9.74 -9.63
C VAL A 549 -23.02 10.83 -10.48
N LYS A 550 -22.25 11.42 -11.40
CA LYS A 550 -22.79 12.40 -12.34
C LYS A 550 -23.85 11.76 -13.22
N SER A 551 -24.61 12.59 -13.94
CA SER A 551 -25.77 12.13 -14.74
C SER A 551 -25.47 10.93 -15.65
N GLY A 552 -24.23 10.75 -16.10
CA GLY A 552 -23.87 9.73 -17.07
C GLY A 552 -24.43 10.02 -18.46
N GLU A 553 -25.13 11.15 -18.64
CA GLU A 553 -25.68 11.56 -19.92
C GLU A 553 -24.59 12.15 -20.81
N PRO A 554 -24.52 11.78 -22.10
CA PRO A 554 -23.58 12.37 -23.02
C PRO A 554 -23.78 13.88 -23.16
N ILE A 555 -22.67 14.61 -23.26
CA ILE A 555 -22.65 16.06 -23.46
C ILE A 555 -23.19 16.36 -24.87
N GLN A 556 -24.23 17.20 -24.90
CA GLN A 556 -24.83 17.67 -26.14
C GLN A 556 -23.94 18.73 -26.78
N PHE A 557 -23.67 18.61 -28.07
CA PHE A 557 -23.05 19.67 -28.84
C PHE A 557 -24.06 20.80 -29.06
N ALA A 558 -23.63 22.05 -28.93
CA ALA A 558 -24.43 23.16 -29.45
C ALA A 558 -24.60 22.96 -30.97
N GLU A 559 -25.82 23.10 -31.49
CA GLU A 559 -26.29 22.76 -32.85
C GLU A 559 -25.53 23.38 -34.05
N THR A 560 -24.35 23.96 -33.85
CA THR A 560 -23.49 24.52 -34.91
C THR A 560 -22.45 23.52 -35.42
N ILE A 561 -22.86 22.32 -35.85
CA ILE A 561 -22.12 21.56 -36.86
C ILE A 561 -23.15 21.01 -37.86
N ASP A 562 -23.27 21.75 -38.95
CA ASP A 562 -24.11 21.44 -40.09
C ASP A 562 -23.67 20.11 -40.73
N SER A 563 -24.58 19.13 -40.74
CA SER A 563 -24.85 18.02 -41.68
C SER A 563 -23.82 17.54 -42.74
N GLY A 564 -22.52 17.80 -42.60
CA GLY A 564 -21.50 17.59 -43.63
C GLY A 564 -20.22 16.90 -43.16
N LEU A 565 -20.19 16.30 -41.97
CA LEU A 565 -19.10 15.40 -41.61
C LEU A 565 -19.21 14.14 -42.50
N PRO A 566 -18.18 13.80 -43.29
CA PRO A 566 -18.22 12.62 -44.14
C PRO A 566 -18.33 11.35 -43.27
N THR A 567 -19.22 10.43 -43.65
CA THR A 567 -19.23 9.07 -43.09
C THR A 567 -17.87 8.43 -43.32
N SER A 568 -17.28 7.87 -42.29
CA SER A 568 -15.92 7.35 -42.30
C SER A 568 -15.90 5.86 -42.67
N ASP A 569 -15.05 5.47 -43.62
CA ASP A 569 -14.81 4.05 -43.97
C ASP A 569 -13.85 3.33 -42.98
N PHE A 570 -13.44 3.99 -41.89
CA PHE A 570 -12.55 3.41 -40.90
C PHE A 570 -13.22 2.26 -40.14
N THR A 571 -12.55 1.11 -40.12
CA THR A 571 -12.96 -0.07 -39.36
C THR A 571 -11.77 -0.61 -38.57
N PHE A 572 -12.05 -1.35 -37.50
CA PHE A 572 -11.02 -2.04 -36.73
C PHE A 572 -11.39 -3.49 -36.49
N ARG A 573 -10.36 -4.30 -36.25
CA ARG A 573 -10.50 -5.74 -36.07
C ARG A 573 -10.86 -6.08 -34.63
N ALA A 574 -12.14 -6.34 -34.36
CA ALA A 574 -12.68 -6.55 -33.02
C ALA A 574 -12.97 -8.03 -32.70
N PHE A 575 -12.86 -8.43 -31.44
CA PHE A 575 -13.42 -9.68 -30.93
C PHE A 575 -14.94 -9.56 -30.80
N GLN A 576 -15.69 -10.49 -31.37
CA GLN A 576 -17.15 -10.53 -31.27
C GLN A 576 -17.57 -11.34 -30.05
N THR A 577 -17.74 -10.67 -28.92
CA THR A 577 -18.13 -11.27 -27.65
C THR A 577 -19.66 -11.27 -27.49
N SER A 578 -20.17 -12.00 -26.50
CA SER A 578 -21.60 -11.92 -26.12
C SER A 578 -22.03 -10.51 -25.68
N ASN A 579 -21.08 -9.68 -25.25
CA ASN A 579 -21.33 -8.33 -24.74
C ASN A 579 -21.07 -7.24 -25.80
N GLY A 580 -20.74 -7.63 -27.04
CA GLY A 580 -20.44 -6.73 -28.15
C GLY A 580 -19.03 -6.88 -28.71
N TYR A 581 -18.64 -5.93 -29.56
CA TYR A 581 -17.34 -5.91 -30.23
C TYR A 581 -16.29 -5.25 -29.34
N ARG A 582 -15.13 -5.87 -29.16
CA ARG A 582 -14.05 -5.40 -28.26
C ARG A 582 -12.70 -5.42 -28.93
N SER A 583 -11.85 -4.45 -28.64
CA SER A 583 -10.45 -4.45 -29.07
C SER A 583 -9.60 -5.49 -28.35
N GLU A 584 -9.95 -5.92 -27.14
CA GLU A 584 -9.19 -6.93 -26.39
C GLU A 584 -10.07 -7.91 -25.59
N GLN A 585 -9.44 -9.01 -25.16
CA GLN A 585 -9.96 -9.99 -24.22
C GLN A 585 -8.89 -10.26 -23.16
N LEU A 586 -9.02 -9.63 -22.00
CA LEU A 586 -8.03 -9.63 -20.94
C LEU A 586 -8.42 -10.59 -19.81
N ALA A 587 -7.42 -11.25 -19.23
CA ALA A 587 -7.57 -11.89 -17.93
C ALA A 587 -6.93 -10.98 -16.87
N LEU A 588 -7.73 -10.50 -15.92
CA LEU A 588 -7.32 -9.53 -14.91
C LEU A 588 -7.14 -10.20 -13.55
N ILE A 589 -5.97 -9.98 -12.94
CA ILE A 589 -5.70 -10.27 -11.53
C ILE A 589 -5.66 -8.93 -10.81
N LEU A 590 -6.71 -8.63 -10.05
CA LEU A 590 -6.89 -7.36 -9.36
C LEU A 590 -6.49 -7.52 -7.88
N PRO A 591 -5.32 -7.04 -7.46
CA PRO A 591 -4.97 -7.02 -6.04
C PRO A 591 -5.93 -6.08 -5.29
N THR A 592 -6.28 -6.38 -4.04
CA THR A 592 -7.11 -5.50 -3.19
C THR A 592 -6.27 -4.62 -2.26
N SER A 593 -4.96 -4.80 -2.28
CA SER A 593 -4.01 -4.11 -1.42
C SER A 593 -2.63 -4.01 -2.07
N LEU A 594 -1.83 -3.04 -1.63
CA LEU A 594 -0.45 -2.91 -2.08
C LEU A 594 0.34 -4.21 -1.88
N CYS A 595 0.24 -4.83 -0.70
CA CYS A 595 0.96 -6.05 -0.34
C CYS A 595 0.75 -7.23 -1.31
N SER A 596 -0.43 -7.33 -1.95
CA SER A 596 -0.73 -8.38 -2.93
C SER A 596 -0.31 -8.02 -4.37
N GLY A 597 0.05 -6.76 -4.63
CA GLY A 597 0.28 -6.24 -5.98
C GLY A 597 1.42 -6.91 -6.75
N GLN A 598 2.58 -7.14 -6.13
CA GLN A 598 3.69 -7.82 -6.81
C GLN A 598 3.42 -9.31 -7.02
N ILE A 599 2.68 -9.95 -6.12
CA ILE A 599 2.28 -11.35 -6.29
C ILE A 599 1.29 -11.45 -7.46
N ALA A 600 0.33 -10.54 -7.57
CA ALA A 600 -0.57 -10.45 -8.72
C ALA A 600 0.19 -10.29 -10.04
N GLN A 601 1.18 -9.38 -10.09
CA GLN A 601 2.05 -9.21 -11.26
C GLN A 601 2.83 -10.49 -11.58
N MET A 602 3.39 -11.18 -10.57
CA MET A 602 4.11 -12.43 -10.77
C MET A 602 3.19 -13.51 -11.38
N ILE A 603 1.96 -13.64 -10.89
CA ILE A 603 0.99 -14.60 -11.42
C ILE A 603 0.63 -14.26 -12.87
N ALA A 604 0.37 -12.98 -13.17
CA ALA A 604 0.05 -12.54 -14.53
C ALA A 604 1.19 -12.86 -15.52
N HIS A 605 2.44 -12.57 -15.16
CA HIS A 605 3.61 -12.94 -15.97
C HIS A 605 3.70 -14.45 -16.19
N ARG A 606 3.59 -15.26 -15.13
CA ARG A 606 3.63 -16.74 -15.25
C ARG A 606 2.51 -17.27 -16.15
N CYS A 607 1.31 -16.70 -16.10
CA CYS A 607 0.19 -17.08 -16.97
C CYS A 607 0.47 -16.74 -18.44
N ASN A 608 1.05 -15.56 -18.71
CA ASN A 608 1.47 -15.14 -20.05
C ASN A 608 2.57 -16.04 -20.61
N ASP A 609 3.61 -16.35 -19.83
CA ASP A 609 4.71 -17.23 -20.23
C ASP A 609 4.22 -18.65 -20.58
N ARG A 610 3.25 -19.15 -19.80
CA ARG A 610 2.59 -20.45 -20.03
C ARG A 610 1.54 -20.40 -21.15
N LYS A 611 1.23 -19.23 -21.69
CA LYS A 611 0.22 -18.99 -22.73
C LYS A 611 -1.16 -19.55 -22.37
N ILE A 612 -1.54 -19.44 -21.09
CA ILE A 612 -2.86 -19.87 -20.60
C ILE A 612 -3.94 -19.08 -21.37
N GLY A 613 -5.04 -19.74 -21.76
CA GLY A 613 -6.17 -19.07 -22.42
C GLY A 613 -5.96 -18.55 -23.84
N GLN A 614 -4.74 -18.60 -24.39
CA GLN A 614 -4.45 -18.04 -25.72
C GLN A 614 -5.30 -18.68 -26.83
N ARG A 615 -5.57 -19.99 -26.73
CA ARG A 615 -6.43 -20.71 -27.70
C ARG A 615 -7.92 -20.36 -27.56
N GLN A 616 -8.32 -19.91 -26.37
CA GLN A 616 -9.66 -19.49 -26.02
C GLN A 616 -9.91 -18.01 -26.35
N GLY A 617 -8.89 -17.29 -26.84
CA GLY A 617 -9.00 -15.89 -27.24
C GLY A 617 -8.61 -14.89 -26.15
N ILE A 618 -8.00 -15.32 -25.04
CA ILE A 618 -7.37 -14.38 -24.09
C ILE A 618 -6.13 -13.78 -24.75
N SER A 619 -6.12 -12.45 -24.90
CA SER A 619 -4.99 -11.70 -25.47
C SER A 619 -3.77 -11.74 -24.55
N ARG A 620 -3.97 -11.44 -23.26
CA ARG A 620 -2.93 -11.41 -22.23
C ARG A 620 -3.54 -11.38 -20.81
N PHE A 621 -2.73 -11.78 -19.85
CA PHE A 621 -2.96 -11.60 -18.43
C PHE A 621 -2.35 -10.28 -17.98
N ILE A 622 -3.07 -9.55 -17.13
CA ILE A 622 -2.60 -8.30 -16.53
C ILE A 622 -2.87 -8.29 -15.03
N ALA A 623 -2.10 -7.46 -14.32
CA ALA A 623 -2.36 -7.11 -12.93
C ALA A 623 -2.30 -5.60 -12.77
N LEU A 624 -3.10 -5.06 -11.86
CA LEU A 624 -3.21 -3.62 -11.59
C LEU A 624 -2.80 -3.32 -10.14
N PRO A 625 -1.49 -3.36 -9.81
CA PRO A 625 -1.02 -3.06 -8.46
C PRO A 625 -1.20 -1.59 -8.12
N HIS A 626 -1.66 -1.29 -6.90
CA HIS A 626 -1.90 0.07 -6.41
C HIS A 626 -1.49 0.19 -4.94
N THR A 627 -1.46 1.43 -4.44
CA THR A 627 -1.06 1.73 -3.06
C THR A 627 -2.22 1.81 -2.06
N GLU A 628 -3.47 1.69 -2.53
CA GLU A 628 -4.66 1.70 -1.66
C GLU A 628 -4.96 0.31 -1.06
N GLY A 629 -5.97 0.24 -0.17
CA GLY A 629 -6.46 -0.99 0.48
C GLY A 629 -6.03 -1.14 1.95
N CYS A 630 -4.86 -0.64 2.33
CA CYS A 630 -4.36 -0.63 3.72
C CYS A 630 -4.25 0.81 4.26
N GLY A 631 -4.66 1.08 5.50
CA GLY A 631 -4.40 2.37 6.17
C GLY A 631 -4.89 3.62 5.42
N VAL A 632 -5.94 3.49 4.61
CA VAL A 632 -6.53 4.59 3.82
C VAL A 632 -7.77 5.14 4.52
N SER A 633 -7.98 6.45 4.40
CA SER A 633 -9.15 7.12 4.95
C SER A 633 -10.47 6.58 4.37
N SER A 634 -11.53 6.58 5.19
CA SER A 634 -12.86 6.09 4.83
C SER A 634 -13.65 7.11 3.98
N GLY A 635 -14.93 6.84 3.71
CA GLY A 635 -15.81 7.80 3.05
C GLY A 635 -15.44 8.04 1.58
N ARG A 636 -15.32 9.29 1.15
CA ARG A 636 -15.20 9.64 -0.27
C ARG A 636 -13.98 9.02 -0.97
N SER A 637 -12.84 8.92 -0.29
CA SER A 637 -11.64 8.29 -0.84
C SER A 637 -11.86 6.79 -1.08
N GLU A 638 -12.53 6.11 -0.16
CA GLU A 638 -12.92 4.70 -0.27
C GLU A 638 -13.96 4.48 -1.38
N GLU A 639 -14.93 5.38 -1.55
CA GLU A 639 -15.91 5.31 -2.65
C GLU A 639 -15.26 5.48 -4.04
N ILE A 640 -14.34 6.44 -4.18
CA ILE A 640 -13.56 6.63 -5.41
C ILE A 640 -12.74 5.38 -5.70
N TYR A 641 -12.06 4.85 -4.69
CA TYR A 641 -11.29 3.62 -4.77
C TYR A 641 -12.16 2.44 -5.23
N MET A 642 -13.27 2.16 -4.54
CA MET A 642 -14.22 1.09 -4.86
C MET A 642 -14.77 1.20 -6.28
N ARG A 643 -15.27 2.37 -6.66
CA ARG A 643 -15.81 2.61 -8.01
C ARG A 643 -14.76 2.36 -9.08
N THR A 644 -13.53 2.83 -8.87
CA THR A 644 -12.44 2.66 -9.83
C THR A 644 -12.02 1.19 -9.95
N MET A 645 -11.92 0.48 -8.84
CA MET A 645 -11.56 -0.95 -8.83
C MET A 645 -12.63 -1.82 -9.50
N ILE A 646 -13.90 -1.62 -9.15
CA ILE A 646 -15.02 -2.35 -9.76
C ILE A 646 -15.16 -1.97 -11.25
N GLY A 647 -14.90 -0.72 -11.62
CA GLY A 647 -14.88 -0.26 -13.02
C GLY A 647 -13.87 -1.05 -13.87
N HIS A 648 -12.66 -1.29 -13.37
CA HIS A 648 -11.67 -2.13 -14.05
C HIS A 648 -12.06 -3.61 -14.03
N LEU A 649 -12.53 -4.13 -12.90
CA LEU A 649 -12.94 -5.53 -12.77
C LEU A 649 -14.07 -5.90 -13.74
N THR A 650 -15.01 -4.97 -13.96
CA THR A 650 -16.19 -5.14 -14.81
C THR A 650 -16.02 -4.54 -16.21
N HIS A 651 -14.80 -4.13 -16.54
CA HIS A 651 -14.49 -3.46 -17.78
C HIS A 651 -14.84 -4.34 -18.99
N PRO A 652 -15.38 -3.78 -20.09
CA PRO A 652 -15.87 -4.58 -21.21
C PRO A 652 -14.84 -5.47 -21.92
N THR A 653 -13.54 -5.20 -21.75
CA THR A 653 -12.44 -6.04 -22.28
C THR A 653 -11.97 -7.12 -21.31
N VAL A 654 -12.37 -7.11 -20.04
CA VAL A 654 -12.03 -8.15 -19.06
C VAL A 654 -12.94 -9.36 -19.29
N ALA A 655 -12.36 -10.44 -19.79
CA ALA A 655 -13.04 -11.71 -20.06
C ALA A 655 -13.16 -12.58 -18.80
N LEU A 656 -12.15 -12.50 -17.92
CA LEU A 656 -12.08 -13.18 -16.63
C LEU A 656 -11.39 -12.25 -15.63
N GLY A 657 -12.03 -12.00 -14.50
CA GLY A 657 -11.46 -11.22 -13.40
C GLY A 657 -11.30 -12.08 -12.15
N LEU A 658 -10.18 -11.92 -11.45
CA LEU A 658 -9.92 -12.54 -10.15
C LEU A 658 -9.41 -11.48 -9.19
N LEU A 659 -9.94 -11.46 -7.97
CA LEU A 659 -9.42 -10.62 -6.89
C LEU A 659 -8.43 -11.42 -6.06
N LEU A 660 -7.28 -10.81 -5.82
CA LEU A 660 -6.24 -11.34 -4.96
C LEU A 660 -6.13 -10.46 -3.73
N GLU A 661 -6.61 -10.96 -2.60
CA GLU A 661 -6.41 -10.31 -1.33
C GLU A 661 -5.09 -10.75 -0.70
N HIS A 662 -4.60 -9.92 0.19
CA HIS A 662 -3.54 -10.32 1.10
C HIS A 662 -4.16 -10.94 2.36
N GLY A 663 -5.15 -10.27 2.96
CA GLY A 663 -6.03 -10.74 4.04
C GLY A 663 -6.09 -9.83 5.28
N CYS A 664 -5.17 -8.86 5.41
CA CYS A 664 -5.09 -7.95 6.56
C CYS A 664 -5.52 -6.50 6.28
N GLU A 665 -5.75 -6.17 5.02
CA GLU A 665 -6.28 -4.91 4.52
C GLU A 665 -7.69 -4.61 5.02
N LYS A 666 -8.09 -3.35 4.87
CA LYS A 666 -9.45 -2.90 5.20
C LYS A 666 -10.47 -3.43 4.18
N THR A 667 -10.10 -3.47 2.90
CA THR A 667 -10.97 -3.84 1.78
C THR A 667 -10.71 -5.27 1.31
N HIS A 668 -10.96 -6.23 2.19
CA HIS A 668 -10.83 -7.67 1.91
C HIS A 668 -11.86 -8.17 0.88
N ASN A 669 -11.71 -9.42 0.42
CA ASN A 669 -12.56 -10.04 -0.58
C ASN A 669 -14.04 -9.99 -0.19
N ASP A 670 -14.44 -10.30 1.05
CA ASP A 670 -15.86 -10.22 1.44
C ASP A 670 -16.42 -8.79 1.31
N HIS A 671 -15.61 -7.75 1.57
CA HIS A 671 -16.03 -6.36 1.38
C HIS A 671 -16.25 -6.07 -0.10
N MET A 672 -15.31 -6.48 -0.97
CA MET A 672 -15.45 -6.34 -2.42
C MET A 672 -16.67 -7.10 -2.95
N GLN A 673 -16.94 -8.31 -2.46
CA GLN A 673 -18.14 -9.08 -2.81
C GLN A 673 -19.42 -8.31 -2.46
N HIS A 674 -19.47 -7.72 -1.26
CA HIS A 674 -20.61 -6.95 -0.82
C HIS A 674 -20.84 -5.70 -1.69
N GLU A 675 -19.79 -4.95 -2.02
CA GLU A 675 -19.89 -3.77 -2.89
C GLU A 675 -20.29 -4.15 -4.33
N ILE A 676 -19.78 -5.26 -4.86
CA ILE A 676 -20.16 -5.79 -6.18
C ILE A 676 -21.65 -6.22 -6.17
N GLN A 677 -22.12 -6.88 -5.11
CA GLN A 677 -23.51 -7.29 -4.96
C GLN A 677 -24.47 -6.09 -4.90
N LYS A 678 -24.09 -5.00 -4.22
CA LYS A 678 -24.88 -3.76 -4.18
C LYS A 678 -25.14 -3.18 -5.57
N LEU A 679 -24.23 -3.41 -6.51
CA LEU A 679 -24.35 -2.99 -7.91
C LEU A 679 -25.14 -4.00 -8.77
N GLY A 680 -25.69 -5.07 -8.17
CA GLY A 680 -26.47 -6.09 -8.87
C GLY A 680 -25.62 -7.08 -9.69
N ILE A 681 -24.31 -7.14 -9.43
CA ILE A 681 -23.38 -8.03 -10.13
C ILE A 681 -23.16 -9.28 -9.26
N SER A 682 -23.21 -10.47 -9.86
CA SER A 682 -22.95 -11.72 -9.12
C SER A 682 -21.45 -11.88 -8.81
N PRO A 683 -21.04 -12.09 -7.55
CA PRO A 683 -19.66 -12.42 -7.20
C PRO A 683 -19.12 -13.71 -7.81
N ASP A 684 -20.01 -14.65 -8.16
CA ASP A 684 -19.64 -15.92 -8.82
C ASP A 684 -19.05 -15.71 -10.22
N ASN A 685 -19.17 -14.50 -10.77
CA ASN A 685 -18.53 -14.12 -12.03
C ASN A 685 -17.01 -13.93 -11.91
N PHE A 686 -16.48 -13.89 -10.69
CA PHE A 686 -15.08 -13.59 -10.41
C PHE A 686 -14.40 -14.70 -9.61
N GLY A 687 -13.07 -14.75 -9.75
CA GLY A 687 -12.22 -15.57 -8.90
C GLY A 687 -11.86 -14.86 -7.61
N TRP A 688 -11.62 -15.62 -6.55
CA TRP A 688 -11.31 -15.11 -5.22
C TRP A 688 -10.15 -15.91 -4.62
N ALA A 689 -9.07 -15.23 -4.25
CA ALA A 689 -7.89 -15.83 -3.66
C ALA A 689 -7.32 -14.94 -2.55
N SER A 690 -6.63 -15.54 -1.59
CA SER A 690 -6.08 -14.87 -0.41
C SER A 690 -4.70 -15.42 -0.08
N ILE A 691 -3.68 -14.56 -0.11
CA ILE A 691 -2.29 -14.99 0.18
C ILE A 691 -2.21 -15.60 1.60
N GLN A 692 -2.82 -14.95 2.60
CA GLN A 692 -2.71 -15.36 3.99
C GLN A 692 -3.60 -16.54 4.38
N LEU A 693 -4.76 -16.68 3.72
CA LEU A 693 -5.71 -17.77 4.03
C LEU A 693 -5.47 -19.00 3.17
N ASP A 694 -4.87 -18.87 1.99
CA ASP A 694 -4.59 -20.00 1.07
C ASP A 694 -3.19 -20.59 1.27
N GLY A 695 -2.47 -20.26 2.34
CA GLY A 695 -1.21 -20.91 2.70
C GLY A 695 0.04 -20.33 2.02
N GLY A 696 0.10 -19.02 1.84
CA GLY A 696 1.29 -18.29 1.42
C GLY A 696 1.43 -18.13 -0.08
N ILE A 697 2.58 -17.58 -0.50
CA ILE A 697 2.81 -17.09 -1.86
C ILE A 697 2.74 -18.22 -2.90
N ASP A 698 3.43 -19.33 -2.69
CA ASP A 698 3.50 -20.40 -3.71
C ASP A 698 2.14 -21.10 -3.88
N THR A 699 1.46 -21.40 -2.78
CA THR A 699 0.16 -22.09 -2.79
C THR A 699 -0.92 -21.26 -3.50
N VAL A 700 -0.98 -19.94 -3.22
CA VAL A 700 -1.96 -19.07 -3.86
C VAL A 700 -1.68 -18.86 -5.34
N VAL A 701 -0.40 -18.82 -5.74
CA VAL A 701 -0.03 -18.75 -7.18
C VAL A 701 -0.58 -19.95 -7.93
N ASP A 702 -0.38 -21.17 -7.40
CA ASP A 702 -0.88 -22.39 -8.03
C ASP A 702 -2.41 -22.44 -8.05
N LYS A 703 -3.07 -22.01 -6.96
CA LYS A 703 -4.54 -21.91 -6.88
C LYS A 703 -5.10 -20.98 -7.96
N VAL A 704 -4.54 -19.78 -8.10
CA VAL A 704 -5.00 -18.78 -9.09
C VAL A 704 -4.80 -19.29 -10.51
N GLN A 705 -3.64 -19.89 -10.82
CA GLN A 705 -3.39 -20.45 -12.16
C GLN A 705 -4.37 -21.58 -12.50
N THR A 706 -4.65 -22.45 -11.53
CA THR A 706 -5.61 -23.56 -11.68
C THR A 706 -7.01 -23.02 -11.95
N TRP A 707 -7.45 -22.00 -11.18
CA TRP A 707 -8.76 -21.37 -11.40
C TRP A 707 -8.92 -20.84 -12.83
N PHE A 708 -7.93 -20.11 -13.36
CA PHE A 708 -8.01 -19.64 -14.74
C PHE A 708 -8.05 -20.77 -15.76
N ILE A 709 -7.23 -21.83 -15.57
CA ILE A 709 -7.23 -23.00 -16.45
C ILE A 709 -8.61 -23.66 -16.47
N ASP A 710 -9.23 -23.84 -15.31
CA ASP A 710 -10.54 -24.48 -15.18
C ASP A 710 -11.64 -23.64 -15.84
N GLN A 711 -11.66 -22.33 -15.61
CA GLN A 711 -12.62 -21.40 -16.24
C GLN A 711 -12.49 -21.32 -17.77
N LEU A 712 -11.33 -21.69 -18.33
CA LEU A 712 -11.03 -21.65 -19.75
C LEU A 712 -11.16 -23.03 -20.42
N SER A 713 -11.27 -24.12 -19.66
CA SER A 713 -11.23 -25.49 -20.18
C SER A 713 -12.31 -25.78 -21.23
N ASP A 714 -13.53 -25.29 -21.03
CA ASP A 714 -14.69 -25.52 -21.91
C ASP A 714 -15.00 -24.35 -22.86
N LYS A 715 -14.17 -23.29 -22.89
CA LYS A 715 -14.42 -22.12 -23.75
C LYS A 715 -13.91 -22.33 -25.17
N HIS A 716 -14.71 -21.94 -26.16
CA HIS A 716 -14.32 -21.92 -27.57
C HIS A 716 -13.64 -20.61 -27.96
N SER A 717 -12.89 -20.62 -29.08
CA SER A 717 -12.26 -19.42 -29.62
C SER A 717 -13.30 -18.38 -30.04
N ILE A 718 -13.11 -17.13 -29.60
CA ILE A 718 -13.96 -16.00 -29.98
C ILE A 718 -13.60 -15.54 -31.40
N PRO A 719 -14.56 -15.41 -32.33
CA PRO A 719 -14.28 -14.93 -33.67
C PRO A 719 -13.89 -13.46 -33.63
N THR A 720 -12.96 -13.10 -34.49
CA THR A 720 -12.64 -11.71 -34.77
C THR A 720 -13.45 -11.27 -36.00
N VAL A 721 -13.85 -10.01 -36.08
CA VAL A 721 -14.64 -9.42 -37.17
C VAL A 721 -14.24 -7.95 -37.36
N ASP A 722 -14.58 -7.36 -38.50
CA ASP A 722 -14.35 -5.93 -38.71
C ASP A 722 -15.56 -5.17 -38.16
N ALA A 723 -15.30 -4.19 -37.30
CA ALA A 723 -16.28 -3.35 -36.62
C ALA A 723 -16.04 -1.88 -36.99
N GLY A 724 -17.12 -1.11 -37.14
CA GLY A 724 -17.03 0.33 -37.39
C GLY A 724 -16.77 1.15 -36.12
N LEU A 725 -16.66 2.47 -36.29
CA LEU A 725 -16.35 3.41 -35.20
C LEU A 725 -17.44 3.48 -34.12
N GLU A 726 -18.67 3.04 -34.41
CA GLU A 726 -19.79 2.94 -33.46
C GLU A 726 -19.48 2.02 -32.26
N HIS A 727 -18.50 1.14 -32.41
CA HIS A 727 -18.06 0.20 -31.37
C HIS A 727 -16.77 0.63 -30.67
N LEU A 728 -16.23 1.80 -31.02
CA LEU A 728 -15.00 2.32 -30.44
C LEU A 728 -15.32 3.14 -29.18
N SER A 729 -14.62 2.86 -28.08
CA SER A 729 -14.60 3.72 -26.88
C SER A 729 -13.17 4.15 -26.56
N ILE A 730 -12.90 5.45 -26.62
CA ILE A 730 -11.55 5.98 -26.39
C ILE A 730 -11.53 7.12 -25.38
N ALA A 731 -10.36 7.34 -24.78
CA ALA A 731 -10.06 8.59 -24.13
C ALA A 731 -9.24 9.51 -25.04
N ILE A 732 -9.54 10.81 -25.03
CA ILE A 732 -8.73 11.86 -25.69
C ILE A 732 -8.28 12.86 -24.63
N THR A 733 -7.00 13.17 -24.58
CA THR A 733 -6.43 14.15 -23.65
C THR A 733 -5.31 14.98 -24.28
N SER A 734 -4.86 16.01 -23.56
CA SER A 734 -3.72 16.82 -23.96
C SER A 734 -2.95 17.36 -22.76
N THR A 735 -1.62 17.50 -22.90
CA THR A 735 -0.76 18.11 -21.87
C THR A 735 -0.12 19.40 -22.34
N GLY A 736 0.22 20.27 -21.38
CA GLY A 736 0.73 21.60 -21.66
C GLY A 736 -0.28 22.48 -22.40
N LYS A 737 0.17 23.64 -22.87
CA LYS A 737 -0.71 24.64 -23.50
C LYS A 737 -1.00 24.28 -24.96
N SER A 738 -2.15 23.67 -25.23
CA SER A 738 -2.59 23.34 -26.59
C SER A 738 -2.79 24.60 -27.45
N SER A 739 -2.33 24.54 -28.70
CA SER A 739 -2.65 25.57 -29.70
C SER A 739 -4.08 25.40 -30.21
N LYS A 740 -4.65 26.46 -30.79
CA LYS A 740 -5.99 26.38 -31.40
C LYS A 740 -6.08 25.27 -32.46
N THR A 741 -5.06 25.12 -33.30
CA THR A 741 -5.00 24.06 -34.32
C THR A 741 -5.08 22.66 -33.71
N VAL A 742 -4.39 22.42 -32.59
CA VAL A 742 -4.46 21.16 -31.86
C VAL A 742 -5.86 20.97 -31.27
N SER A 743 -6.41 21.99 -30.61
CA SER A 743 -7.77 21.94 -30.06
C SER A 743 -8.82 21.63 -31.13
N ASP A 744 -8.76 22.30 -32.28
CA ASP A 744 -9.69 22.11 -33.39
C ASP A 744 -9.58 20.68 -33.96
N ALA A 745 -8.36 20.14 -34.11
CA ALA A 745 -8.13 18.77 -34.59
C ALA A 745 -8.66 17.70 -33.61
N LEU A 746 -8.40 17.84 -32.31
CA LEU A 746 -8.90 16.90 -31.30
C LEU A 746 -10.42 16.96 -31.16
N MET A 747 -11.01 18.16 -31.33
CA MET A 747 -12.46 18.32 -31.36
C MET A 747 -13.06 17.66 -32.60
N GLN A 748 -12.44 17.84 -33.77
CA GLN A 748 -12.88 17.20 -35.01
C GLN A 748 -12.81 15.66 -34.90
N LEU A 749 -11.72 15.12 -34.35
CA LEU A 749 -11.59 13.69 -34.05
C LEU A 749 -12.70 13.20 -33.12
N THR A 750 -12.97 13.95 -32.05
CA THR A 750 -14.06 13.66 -31.09
C THR A 750 -15.40 13.59 -31.81
N MET A 751 -15.69 14.59 -32.65
CA MET A 751 -16.94 14.66 -33.41
C MET A 751 -17.10 13.47 -34.36
N MET A 752 -16.06 13.10 -35.10
CA MET A 752 -16.13 12.00 -36.08
C MET A 752 -16.48 10.67 -35.41
N ILE A 753 -15.89 10.37 -34.25
CA ILE A 753 -16.16 9.12 -33.52
C ILE A 753 -17.59 9.15 -32.95
N VAL A 754 -17.99 10.26 -32.32
CA VAL A 754 -19.31 10.37 -31.69
C VAL A 754 -20.45 10.42 -32.72
N SER A 755 -20.24 11.02 -33.90
CA SER A 755 -21.26 11.05 -34.97
C SER A 755 -21.55 9.68 -35.58
N GLU A 756 -20.59 8.77 -35.54
CA GLU A 756 -20.77 7.37 -35.95
C GLU A 756 -21.41 6.52 -34.83
N GLY A 757 -21.55 7.06 -33.61
CA GLY A 757 -22.14 6.36 -32.46
C GLY A 757 -21.13 5.77 -31.48
N GLY A 758 -19.83 6.07 -31.65
CA GLY A 758 -18.77 5.70 -30.72
C GLY A 758 -18.77 6.56 -29.45
N THR A 759 -17.84 6.26 -28.55
CA THR A 759 -17.71 6.95 -27.25
C THR A 759 -16.36 7.61 -27.11
N VAL A 760 -16.35 8.86 -26.65
CA VAL A 760 -15.13 9.60 -26.31
C VAL A 760 -15.27 10.12 -24.88
N VAL A 761 -14.31 9.77 -24.03
CA VAL A 761 -14.21 10.30 -22.66
C VAL A 761 -13.02 11.25 -22.55
N VAL A 762 -13.26 12.46 -22.06
CA VAL A 762 -12.22 13.49 -21.92
C VAL A 762 -12.06 13.84 -20.44
N PRO A 763 -10.85 13.88 -19.88
CA PRO A 763 -10.66 14.34 -18.50
C PRO A 763 -10.85 15.86 -18.39
N THR A 764 -11.33 16.35 -17.23
CA THR A 764 -11.45 17.80 -16.99
C THR A 764 -10.13 18.57 -17.09
N THR A 765 -9.01 17.91 -16.86
CA THR A 765 -7.66 18.47 -17.01
C THR A 765 -7.18 18.58 -18.46
N ALA A 766 -7.92 18.04 -19.44
CA ALA A 766 -7.54 18.12 -20.84
C ALA A 766 -7.51 19.58 -21.32
N THR A 767 -6.32 20.08 -21.62
CA THR A 767 -6.10 21.51 -21.90
C THR A 767 -6.79 21.97 -23.18
N PHE A 768 -7.11 21.06 -24.11
CA PHE A 768 -7.82 21.40 -25.34
C PHE A 768 -9.28 21.82 -25.14
N LEU A 769 -9.93 21.41 -24.04
CA LEU A 769 -11.32 21.76 -23.71
C LEU A 769 -11.52 23.25 -23.40
N SER A 770 -10.48 23.89 -22.84
CA SER A 770 -10.50 25.30 -22.41
C SER A 770 -10.84 26.30 -23.50
N ASN A 771 -10.77 25.88 -24.77
CA ASN A 771 -11.02 26.72 -25.94
C ASN A 771 -12.38 26.47 -26.61
N SER A 772 -13.17 25.45 -26.22
CA SER A 772 -14.21 24.92 -27.11
C SER A 772 -15.51 24.41 -26.47
N LEU A 773 -15.54 24.02 -25.19
CA LEU A 773 -16.73 23.39 -24.58
C LEU A 773 -17.02 23.93 -23.16
N ASN A 774 -18.30 23.90 -22.78
CA ASN A 774 -18.71 24.19 -21.40
C ASN A 774 -18.32 22.98 -20.52
N SER A 775 -17.52 23.23 -19.48
CA SER A 775 -16.67 22.25 -18.80
C SER A 775 -17.34 21.46 -17.65
N ILE A 776 -18.66 21.25 -17.70
CA ILE A 776 -19.36 20.53 -16.63
C ILE A 776 -19.17 19.02 -16.83
N PRO A 777 -18.59 18.29 -15.84
CA PRO A 777 -18.38 16.85 -15.97
C PRO A 777 -19.70 16.07 -16.02
N SER A 778 -19.81 15.17 -16.99
CA SER A 778 -20.92 14.21 -17.10
C SER A 778 -20.65 12.90 -16.36
N LEU A 779 -19.39 12.64 -15.98
CA LEU A 779 -18.94 11.47 -15.23
C LEU A 779 -18.12 11.90 -14.02
N ALA A 780 -18.34 11.24 -12.88
CA ALA A 780 -17.43 11.31 -11.75
C ALA A 780 -16.15 10.52 -12.08
N TYR A 781 -15.07 10.75 -11.34
CA TYR A 781 -13.84 9.99 -11.51
C TYR A 781 -14.10 8.48 -11.41
N GLY A 782 -13.69 7.72 -12.43
CA GLY A 782 -13.88 6.27 -12.51
C GLY A 782 -15.33 5.80 -12.69
N GLN A 783 -16.28 6.72 -12.91
CA GLN A 783 -17.67 6.36 -13.20
C GLN A 783 -17.79 5.79 -14.61
N ARG A 784 -18.36 4.59 -14.72
CA ARG A 784 -18.67 3.94 -15.98
C ARG A 784 -19.73 4.72 -16.76
N PHE A 785 -19.53 4.87 -18.07
CA PHE A 785 -20.57 5.38 -18.96
C PHE A 785 -21.56 4.27 -19.33
N GLU A 786 -22.84 4.60 -19.40
CA GLU A 786 -23.91 3.66 -19.79
C GLU A 786 -24.43 3.92 -21.21
N LYS A 787 -24.18 5.13 -21.73
CA LYS A 787 -24.62 5.58 -23.05
C LYS A 787 -23.40 5.98 -23.87
N ASN A 788 -23.43 5.69 -25.17
CA ASN A 788 -22.37 6.14 -26.06
C ASN A 788 -22.48 7.64 -26.30
N GLY A 789 -21.33 8.29 -26.51
CA GLY A 789 -21.24 9.69 -26.88
C GLY A 789 -20.01 10.39 -26.28
N LEU A 790 -20.06 11.71 -26.20
CA LEU A 790 -19.02 12.51 -25.54
C LEU A 790 -19.30 12.60 -24.04
N HIS A 791 -18.31 12.25 -23.22
CA HIS A 791 -18.34 12.46 -21.78
C HIS A 791 -17.13 13.26 -21.31
N ILE A 792 -17.33 14.07 -20.26
CA ILE A 792 -16.24 14.68 -19.50
C ILE A 792 -16.19 14.02 -18.13
N MET A 793 -15.02 13.46 -17.77
CA MET A 793 -14.77 12.85 -16.47
C MET A 793 -14.06 13.83 -15.54
N GLU A 794 -14.57 13.96 -14.31
CA GLU A 794 -13.91 14.70 -13.23
C GLU A 794 -12.53 14.11 -12.90
N THR A 795 -11.53 14.98 -12.71
CA THR A 795 -10.15 14.60 -12.35
C THR A 795 -9.73 15.31 -11.06
N PRO A 796 -9.66 14.59 -9.92
CA PRO A 796 -9.28 15.18 -8.63
C PRO A 796 -7.82 15.66 -8.56
N THR A 797 -6.96 15.16 -9.43
CA THR A 797 -5.53 15.50 -9.52
C THR A 797 -5.15 15.82 -10.97
N ASP A 798 -3.99 16.43 -11.18
CA ASP A 798 -3.39 16.62 -12.50
C ASP A 798 -2.29 15.58 -12.82
N GLN A 799 -2.18 14.55 -11.97
CA GLN A 799 -1.25 13.44 -12.14
C GLN A 799 -1.72 12.58 -13.35
N PRO A 800 -0.90 12.41 -14.41
CA PRO A 800 -1.34 11.74 -15.64
C PRO A 800 -1.74 10.27 -15.49
N THR A 801 -1.01 9.49 -14.70
CA THR A 801 -1.28 8.08 -14.41
C THR A 801 -2.58 7.91 -13.63
N GLU A 802 -2.84 8.75 -12.64
CA GLU A 802 -4.12 8.76 -11.91
C GLU A 802 -5.27 9.13 -12.85
N THR A 803 -5.07 10.12 -13.72
CA THR A 803 -6.07 10.48 -14.73
C THR A 803 -6.40 9.31 -15.65
N LEU A 804 -5.37 8.63 -16.18
CA LEU A 804 -5.54 7.49 -17.09
C LEU A 804 -6.17 6.28 -16.39
N THR A 805 -5.86 6.07 -15.10
CA THR A 805 -6.50 5.05 -14.25
C THR A 805 -7.99 5.32 -14.11
N GLY A 806 -8.39 6.56 -13.80
CA GLY A 806 -9.80 6.94 -13.73
C GLY A 806 -10.51 6.75 -15.07
N LEU A 807 -9.87 7.16 -16.17
CA LEU A 807 -10.39 6.97 -17.53
C LEU A 807 -10.60 5.49 -17.85
N GLY A 808 -9.62 4.63 -17.53
CA GLY A 808 -9.73 3.18 -17.71
C GLY A 808 -10.94 2.58 -17.01
N ALA A 809 -11.21 2.98 -15.76
CA ALA A 809 -12.39 2.51 -15.03
C ALA A 809 -13.73 2.92 -15.68
N THR A 810 -13.75 3.93 -16.56
CA THR A 810 -14.98 4.33 -17.24
C THR A 810 -15.46 3.34 -18.31
N GLY A 811 -14.59 2.45 -18.81
CA GLY A 811 -14.91 1.51 -19.90
C GLY A 811 -14.29 1.83 -21.26
N ILE A 812 -13.37 2.79 -21.33
CA ILE A 812 -12.62 3.10 -22.56
C ILE A 812 -11.57 2.03 -22.85
N GLU A 813 -11.34 1.71 -24.12
CA GLU A 813 -10.46 0.61 -24.51
C GLU A 813 -9.03 1.05 -24.87
N LEU A 814 -8.86 2.31 -25.28
CA LEU A 814 -7.55 2.91 -25.58
C LEU A 814 -7.59 4.42 -25.35
N ALA A 815 -6.41 5.05 -25.27
CA ALA A 815 -6.29 6.48 -25.09
C ALA A 815 -5.39 7.13 -26.15
N PHE A 816 -5.68 8.39 -26.47
CA PHE A 816 -4.85 9.25 -27.30
C PHE A 816 -4.50 10.53 -26.55
N ALA A 817 -3.22 10.91 -26.54
CA ALA A 817 -2.75 12.16 -25.96
C ALA A 817 -1.93 12.98 -26.96
N HIS A 818 -2.28 14.27 -27.10
CA HIS A 818 -1.33 15.25 -27.61
C HIS A 818 -0.45 15.76 -26.46
N ILE A 819 0.87 15.61 -26.59
CA ILE A 819 1.80 15.95 -25.52
C ILE A 819 2.66 17.17 -25.85
N ILE A 820 2.86 18.00 -24.84
CA ILE A 820 3.88 19.06 -24.84
C ILE A 820 4.74 18.85 -23.59
N GLY A 821 6.04 18.60 -23.79
CA GLY A 821 6.97 18.27 -22.70
C GLY A 821 7.45 16.83 -22.75
N SER A 822 7.62 16.20 -21.58
CA SER A 822 8.03 14.80 -21.50
C SER A 822 6.90 13.84 -21.89
N PRO A 823 7.24 12.67 -22.48
CA PRO A 823 6.27 11.61 -22.71
C PRO A 823 5.61 11.10 -21.43
N LEU A 824 4.40 10.57 -21.57
CA LEU A 824 3.60 10.03 -20.47
C LEU A 824 3.81 8.52 -20.32
N GLN A 825 3.65 8.03 -19.09
CA GLN A 825 3.45 6.60 -18.84
C GLN A 825 2.10 6.18 -19.43
N SER A 826 2.07 5.00 -20.04
CA SER A 826 0.84 4.35 -20.47
C SER A 826 0.19 3.63 -19.28
N HIS A 827 -1.00 3.08 -19.46
CA HIS A 827 -1.67 2.26 -18.47
C HIS A 827 -1.58 0.79 -18.89
N GLU A 828 -1.44 -0.11 -17.92
CA GLU A 828 -1.23 -1.54 -18.21
C GLU A 828 -2.35 -2.12 -19.07
N MET A 829 -3.60 -1.71 -18.79
CA MET A 829 -4.78 -2.16 -19.51
C MET A 829 -5.16 -1.29 -20.70
N ILE A 830 -4.81 0.00 -20.68
CA ILE A 830 -5.28 1.00 -21.65
C ILE A 830 -4.08 1.51 -22.43
N PRO A 831 -3.86 1.04 -23.68
CA PRO A 831 -2.78 1.52 -24.52
C PRO A 831 -2.92 3.02 -24.77
N LEU A 832 -1.83 3.77 -24.62
CA LEU A 832 -1.80 5.22 -24.80
C LEU A 832 -0.98 5.58 -26.04
N LEU A 833 -1.65 6.06 -27.07
CA LEU A 833 -1.04 6.69 -28.25
C LEU A 833 -0.64 8.13 -27.93
N GLN A 834 0.57 8.53 -28.34
CA GLN A 834 1.11 9.85 -28.06
C GLN A 834 1.54 10.56 -29.34
N ALA A 835 1.03 11.77 -29.53
CA ALA A 835 1.39 12.64 -30.64
C ALA A 835 1.94 13.98 -30.13
N SER A 836 2.79 14.64 -30.91
CA SER A 836 3.15 16.03 -30.65
C SER A 836 3.42 16.80 -31.93
N THR A 837 3.03 18.07 -31.92
CA THR A 837 3.38 19.07 -32.94
C THR A 837 4.31 20.16 -32.38
N ASP A 838 4.69 20.06 -31.11
CA ASP A 838 5.65 20.97 -30.49
C ASP A 838 7.08 20.62 -30.92
N ALA A 839 7.76 21.56 -31.57
CA ALA A 839 9.08 21.33 -32.17
C ALA A 839 10.13 20.88 -31.14
N ASN A 840 10.07 21.42 -29.92
CA ASN A 840 11.00 21.05 -28.85
C ASN A 840 10.72 19.63 -28.34
N THR A 841 9.46 19.27 -28.17
CA THR A 841 9.03 17.91 -27.81
C THR A 841 9.42 16.90 -28.89
N GLN A 842 9.17 17.19 -30.16
CA GLN A 842 9.59 16.33 -31.29
C GLN A 842 11.11 16.17 -31.36
N THR A 843 11.86 17.26 -31.19
CA THR A 843 13.33 17.22 -31.21
C THR A 843 13.88 16.35 -30.10
N LYS A 844 13.29 16.43 -28.89
CA LYS A 844 13.76 15.67 -27.72
C LYS A 844 13.26 14.23 -27.69
N TYR A 845 12.00 13.99 -28.06
CA TYR A 845 11.31 12.72 -27.78
C TYR A 845 10.65 12.10 -29.03
N GLY A 846 10.93 12.61 -30.23
CA GLY A 846 10.26 12.18 -31.47
C GLY A 846 10.37 10.68 -31.78
N SER A 847 11.39 9.99 -31.27
CA SER A 847 11.52 8.53 -31.38
C SER A 847 10.49 7.77 -30.56
N ASP A 848 10.01 8.35 -29.46
CA ASP A 848 9.06 7.76 -28.53
C ASP A 848 7.61 8.18 -28.81
N LEU A 849 7.41 9.21 -29.63
CA LEU A 849 6.09 9.63 -30.12
C LEU A 849 5.57 8.66 -31.19
N ASP A 850 4.30 8.30 -31.12
CA ASP A 850 3.62 7.50 -32.14
C ASP A 850 3.34 8.31 -33.41
N LEU A 851 3.00 9.60 -33.26
CA LEU A 851 2.78 10.54 -34.35
C LEU A 851 3.47 11.89 -34.12
N GLN A 852 3.85 12.55 -35.21
CA GLN A 852 4.40 13.91 -35.22
C GLN A 852 3.48 14.90 -35.96
N SER A 853 2.25 14.50 -36.22
CA SER A 853 1.18 15.30 -36.83
C SER A 853 -0.04 15.36 -35.89
N THR A 854 -0.95 16.29 -36.17
CA THR A 854 -2.33 16.29 -35.63
C THR A 854 -3.34 16.21 -36.76
N ASP A 855 -2.98 15.53 -37.86
CA ASP A 855 -3.93 15.23 -38.92
C ASP A 855 -4.92 14.18 -38.41
N VAL A 856 -6.21 14.45 -38.56
CA VAL A 856 -7.27 13.62 -37.97
C VAL A 856 -7.33 12.23 -38.61
N ASN A 857 -7.02 12.11 -39.91
CA ASN A 857 -7.03 10.81 -40.59
C ASN A 857 -5.82 9.97 -40.16
N ASP A 858 -4.63 10.58 -40.05
CA ASP A 858 -3.44 9.89 -39.51
C ASP A 858 -3.72 9.35 -38.09
N ILE A 859 -4.39 10.15 -37.26
CA ILE A 859 -4.75 9.75 -35.89
C ILE A 859 -5.78 8.61 -35.90
N LEU A 860 -6.84 8.69 -36.72
CA LEU A 860 -7.87 7.65 -36.81
C LEU A 860 -7.31 6.33 -37.37
N GLU A 861 -6.44 6.38 -38.38
CA GLU A 861 -5.75 5.21 -38.91
C GLU A 861 -4.95 4.53 -37.79
N LEU A 862 -4.19 5.30 -37.01
CA LEU A 862 -3.39 4.73 -35.94
C LEU A 862 -4.24 4.18 -34.78
N ILE A 863 -5.34 4.86 -34.42
CA ILE A 863 -6.31 4.39 -33.43
C ILE A 863 -6.91 3.05 -33.87
N THR A 864 -7.35 2.94 -35.11
CA THR A 864 -7.97 1.72 -35.63
C THR A 864 -6.97 0.58 -35.80
N GLU A 865 -5.72 0.85 -36.19
CA GLU A 865 -4.65 -0.15 -36.21
C GLU A 865 -4.28 -0.63 -34.80
N THR A 866 -4.32 0.27 -33.80
CA THR A 866 -4.12 -0.08 -32.39
C THR A 866 -5.26 -0.94 -31.86
N ALA A 867 -6.52 -0.53 -32.08
CA ALA A 867 -7.70 -1.30 -31.71
C ALA A 867 -7.78 -2.66 -32.43
N SER A 868 -7.19 -2.76 -33.62
CA SER A 868 -7.03 -4.00 -34.39
C SER A 868 -5.90 -4.91 -33.86
N ARG A 869 -5.11 -4.43 -32.90
CA ARG A 869 -3.89 -5.06 -32.36
C ARG A 869 -2.80 -5.25 -33.42
N ARG A 870 -2.78 -4.40 -34.45
CA ARG A 870 -1.77 -4.38 -35.53
C ARG A 870 -0.67 -3.36 -35.26
N TYR A 871 -0.96 -2.35 -34.45
CA TYR A 871 0.01 -1.41 -33.90
C TYR A 871 0.01 -1.47 -32.37
N ILE A 872 1.20 -1.36 -31.78
CA ILE A 872 1.38 -1.26 -30.32
C ILE A 872 2.00 0.12 -30.06
N PRO A 873 1.38 0.99 -29.23
CA PRO A 873 1.95 2.29 -28.91
C PRO A 873 3.38 2.17 -28.39
N LYS A 874 4.30 3.02 -28.85
CA LYS A 874 5.74 2.82 -28.68
C LYS A 874 6.14 2.67 -27.22
N LEU A 875 5.69 3.58 -26.35
CA LEU A 875 6.04 3.52 -24.92
C LEU A 875 5.29 2.40 -24.18
N HIS A 876 4.06 2.08 -24.60
CA HIS A 876 3.33 0.93 -24.07
C HIS A 876 4.06 -0.39 -24.39
N GLY A 877 4.50 -0.57 -25.64
CA GLY A 877 5.27 -1.75 -26.08
C GLY A 877 6.65 -1.87 -25.45
N LYS A 878 7.20 -0.78 -24.90
CA LYS A 878 8.44 -0.78 -24.09
C LYS A 878 8.18 -1.09 -22.60
N GLY A 879 6.93 -1.31 -22.21
CA GLY A 879 6.53 -1.56 -20.82
C GLY A 879 6.53 -0.33 -19.92
N ASN A 880 6.55 0.89 -20.50
CA ASN A 880 6.45 2.14 -19.74
C ASN A 880 5.00 2.37 -19.27
N THR A 881 4.51 1.42 -18.48
CA THR A 881 3.13 1.32 -17.99
C THR A 881 3.10 1.44 -16.47
N ASP A 882 2.03 2.05 -15.96
CA ASP A 882 1.81 2.20 -14.53
C ASP A 882 0.32 2.22 -14.16
N PHE A 883 0.02 2.05 -12.88
CA PHE A 883 -1.33 2.07 -12.33
C PHE A 883 -1.32 2.78 -10.98
N GLN A 884 -2.09 3.86 -10.84
CA GLN A 884 -2.10 4.65 -9.61
C GLN A 884 -3.51 5.17 -9.33
N LEU A 885 -3.98 4.92 -8.11
CA LEU A 885 -5.27 5.39 -7.66
C LEU A 885 -5.13 6.76 -7.01
N THR A 886 -6.07 7.65 -7.36
CA THR A 886 -6.21 8.93 -6.68
C THR A 886 -6.92 8.74 -5.33
N ARG A 887 -6.47 9.45 -4.31
CA ARG A 887 -7.18 9.51 -3.02
C ARG A 887 -8.21 10.66 -2.96
N GLY A 888 -8.32 11.44 -4.03
CA GLY A 888 -9.19 12.61 -4.07
C GLY A 888 -8.77 13.71 -3.09
N LEU A 889 -9.67 14.67 -2.84
CA LEU A 889 -9.38 15.85 -2.03
C LEU A 889 -9.29 15.57 -0.52
N LEU A 890 -9.95 14.51 -0.04
CA LEU A 890 -10.03 14.16 1.38
C LEU A 890 -9.16 12.95 1.74
N GLY A 891 -8.37 12.45 0.79
CA GLY A 891 -7.45 11.35 1.03
C GLY A 891 -6.40 11.65 2.08
N VAL A 892 -6.32 10.82 3.12
CA VAL A 892 -5.24 10.85 4.12
C VAL A 892 -4.92 9.42 4.56
N SER A 893 -3.65 9.15 4.88
CA SER A 893 -3.25 7.88 5.47
C SER A 893 -3.46 7.91 6.97
N MET A 894 -4.06 6.84 7.51
CA MET A 894 -4.14 6.57 8.93
C MET A 894 -3.42 5.28 9.23
#